data_AF-A0A8H7BCG6-F1
#
_entry.id   AF-A0A8H7BCG6-F1
#
_cell.length_a   1.000
_cell.length_b   1.000
_cell.length_c   1.000
_cell.angle_alpha   90.00
_cell.angle_beta   90.00
_cell.angle_gamma   90.00
#
_symmetry.space_group_name_H-M   'P 1'
#
loop_
_entity.id
_entity.type
_entity.pdbx_description
1 polymer ?
#
loop_
_entity_poly.entity_id
_entity_poly.type
_entity_poly.pdbx_seq_one_letter_code
_entity_poly.pdbx_strand_id
1 'polypeptide(L)'
;MAPYSEKEVVLITGATNGIGLDTAIYIASASPNYHVIIGARNLSKGGTVLKELQAKPDIQGTLSLVQLDANDDTSIEAAAKKVEQNFGHLDVLINNAGVCPERDGTWPNRELMRTIFETNVFGATLITQAFIPLMKHSSNPRIINVSSSLGSIGAISDHSGSYSGVKYPGYRMSKAALNMLTAYQYYQLKPDGFKVWTYCPGFVVTDLGGDREQRVENGVESSETSAKGLLEIVQGERDAEVGGFIAKYGQKHHWYSSARHRMLNSMGRMAYKCRALLLAAFMCILSVFILYTDFAYKGTSNMMGPLTSASIMLFAQSALASKSDIRFNHIQVIGTHNSYHREVSLAERPVFEKYVPSPEDYYYSHAELDNQLEYQSVRSFELDLHSDEKGGLYYPPVIWTLSNLTNTSTPYDGNVLKRPGIKASCVFHVTDFDPDSVCHTFIDCLKQLKSWSDANPRHVPITIDLELKTDAPACQLGGVCPGEATNWTLPRLLNVDAEILSVFPKEQLIRPDDVRKNGLTLEQSVLQHGWPKLKDVRGRLMFFFDNDPKPTDPNSPRELYLAGAPSLQNRTVFTNALEGSPDAAFIKHNEPRGNDTAEIQRLVKKGYLIRTRADVPLDTILNRTTEMRESAFESGAQIVSTDFPAWGMSSRWGWDYVARLPGRLAARCNPVTAPEGCKDKDLE
;
A
#
# COMPACT_ATOMS: atom_id res chain seq x y z
N MET A 1 -15.13 32.61 30.94
CA MET A 1 -15.40 31.78 29.74
C MET A 1 -16.88 31.91 29.45
N ALA A 2 -17.27 31.94 28.17
CA ALA A 2 -18.67 31.77 27.81
C ALA A 2 -19.13 30.35 28.21
N PRO A 3 -20.40 30.13 28.58
CA PRO A 3 -20.92 28.78 28.72
C PRO A 3 -20.84 28.05 27.36
N TYR A 4 -20.41 26.80 27.36
CA TYR A 4 -20.48 25.97 26.16
C TYR A 4 -21.94 25.81 25.75
N SER A 5 -22.24 26.04 24.47
CA SER A 5 -23.56 25.77 23.88
C SER A 5 -23.95 24.28 24.06
N GLU A 6 -25.19 24.00 24.44
CA GLU A 6 -25.73 22.62 24.45
C GLU A 6 -26.11 22.12 23.05
N LYS A 7 -26.07 23.00 22.04
CA LYS A 7 -26.30 22.72 20.63
C LYS A 7 -25.00 22.52 19.87
N GLU A 8 -25.01 21.61 18.90
CA GLU A 8 -23.91 21.37 17.96
C GLU A 8 -23.78 22.57 16.99
N VAL A 9 -22.62 23.22 17.03
CA VAL A 9 -22.36 24.51 16.37
C VAL A 9 -21.68 24.29 15.03
N VAL A 10 -22.31 24.77 13.96
CA VAL A 10 -21.90 24.56 12.57
C VAL A 10 -21.63 25.91 11.90
N LEU A 11 -20.38 26.18 11.50
CA LEU A 11 -20.01 27.37 10.74
C LEU A 11 -19.88 27.04 9.25
N ILE A 12 -20.59 27.77 8.40
CA ILE A 12 -20.56 27.59 6.94
C ILE A 12 -20.06 28.89 6.28
N THR A 13 -18.91 28.84 5.63
CA THR A 13 -18.32 30.01 4.97
C THR A 13 -18.98 30.27 3.62
N GLY A 14 -19.30 31.54 3.30
CA GLY A 14 -19.98 31.91 2.06
C GLY A 14 -21.45 31.48 1.97
N ALA A 15 -22.14 31.30 3.10
CA ALA A 15 -23.50 30.73 3.18
C ALA A 15 -24.65 31.70 2.79
N THR A 16 -24.42 32.61 1.83
CA THR A 16 -25.43 33.61 1.38
C THR A 16 -26.04 33.30 0.01
N ASN A 17 -25.62 32.22 -0.65
CA ASN A 17 -26.07 31.77 -1.95
C ASN A 17 -25.57 30.35 -2.25
N GLY A 18 -26.19 29.70 -3.24
CA GLY A 18 -25.79 28.39 -3.77
C GLY A 18 -25.69 27.31 -2.69
N ILE A 19 -24.69 26.42 -2.85
CA ILE A 19 -24.48 25.26 -1.97
C ILE A 19 -24.42 25.65 -0.49
N GLY A 20 -23.73 26.73 -0.13
CA GLY A 20 -23.61 27.16 1.27
C GLY A 20 -24.94 27.58 1.91
N LEU A 21 -25.81 28.23 1.13
CA LEU A 21 -27.16 28.59 1.58
C LEU A 21 -28.04 27.35 1.75
N ASP A 22 -28.06 26.46 0.75
CA ASP A 22 -28.84 25.23 0.82
C ASP A 22 -28.34 24.31 1.96
N THR A 23 -27.02 24.25 2.18
CA THR A 23 -26.44 23.50 3.32
C THR A 23 -26.89 24.08 4.66
N ALA A 24 -26.96 25.41 4.78
CA ALA A 24 -27.48 26.04 5.99
C ALA A 24 -28.96 25.72 6.22
N ILE A 25 -29.78 25.74 5.16
CA ILE A 25 -31.19 25.33 5.20
C ILE A 25 -31.30 23.88 5.65
N TYR A 26 -30.61 22.95 5.00
CA TYR A 26 -30.74 21.51 5.26
C TYR A 26 -30.29 21.14 6.67
N ILE A 27 -29.17 21.68 7.16
CA ILE A 27 -28.70 21.40 8.53
C ILE A 27 -29.65 22.01 9.57
N ALA A 28 -30.07 23.27 9.40
CA ALA A 28 -31.00 23.89 10.33
C ALA A 28 -32.42 23.29 10.26
N SER A 29 -32.81 22.65 9.15
CA SER A 29 -34.09 21.93 9.04
C SER A 29 -34.03 20.49 9.60
N ALA A 30 -32.83 19.92 9.79
CA ALA A 30 -32.68 18.51 10.15
C ALA A 30 -32.90 18.22 11.64
N SER A 31 -32.55 19.14 12.54
CA SER A 31 -32.67 18.94 13.99
C SER A 31 -32.70 20.26 14.77
N PRO A 32 -33.49 20.37 15.85
CA PRO A 32 -33.43 21.50 16.77
C PRO A 32 -32.09 21.65 17.49
N ASN A 33 -31.27 20.59 17.54
CA ASN A 33 -29.99 20.57 18.22
C ASN A 33 -28.86 21.28 17.44
N TYR A 34 -29.09 21.67 16.18
CA TYR A 34 -28.10 22.43 15.42
C TYR A 34 -28.20 23.94 15.67
N HIS A 35 -27.04 24.58 15.79
CA HIS A 35 -26.88 26.03 15.62
C HIS A 35 -26.02 26.31 14.39
N VAL A 36 -26.62 26.81 13.31
CA VAL A 36 -25.89 27.12 12.08
C VAL A 36 -25.54 28.60 12.01
N ILE A 37 -24.24 28.88 11.90
CA ILE A 37 -23.67 30.20 11.75
C ILE A 37 -23.46 30.47 10.25
N ILE A 38 -24.20 31.44 9.72
CA ILE A 38 -24.03 31.96 8.36
C ILE A 38 -22.76 32.81 8.33
N GLY A 39 -21.68 32.29 7.73
CA GLY A 39 -20.47 33.05 7.46
C GLY A 39 -20.63 33.88 6.18
N ALA A 40 -20.66 35.21 6.31
CA ALA A 40 -20.91 36.12 5.18
C ALA A 40 -19.90 37.27 5.11
N ARG A 41 -19.30 37.49 3.93
CA ARG A 41 -18.49 38.68 3.66
C ARG A 41 -19.28 39.99 3.78
N ASN A 42 -20.53 40.00 3.30
CA ASN A 42 -21.41 41.18 3.33
C ASN A 42 -22.54 40.96 4.36
N LEU A 43 -22.45 41.67 5.49
CA LEU A 43 -23.43 41.59 6.57
C LEU A 43 -24.85 42.00 6.18
N SER A 44 -25.02 42.94 5.24
CA SER A 44 -26.35 43.36 4.78
C SER A 44 -27.05 42.23 4.02
N LYS A 45 -26.37 41.62 3.04
CA LYS A 45 -26.88 40.44 2.32
C LYS A 45 -27.12 39.26 3.26
N GLY A 46 -26.17 38.99 4.16
CA GLY A 46 -26.29 37.92 5.16
C GLY A 46 -27.45 38.15 6.13
N GLY A 47 -27.74 39.40 6.50
CA GLY A 47 -28.86 39.77 7.37
C GLY A 47 -30.23 39.59 6.71
N THR A 48 -30.34 39.85 5.40
CA THR A 48 -31.55 39.53 4.62
C THR A 48 -31.77 38.02 4.57
N VAL A 49 -30.74 37.25 4.18
CA VAL A 49 -30.79 35.78 4.15
C VAL A 49 -31.17 35.21 5.52
N LEU A 50 -30.55 35.68 6.61
CA LEU A 50 -30.86 35.20 7.96
C LEU A 50 -32.34 35.39 8.30
N LYS A 51 -32.93 36.56 7.99
CA LYS A 51 -34.35 36.83 8.24
C LYS A 51 -35.28 35.95 7.39
N GLU A 52 -34.95 35.75 6.12
CA GLU A 52 -35.70 34.87 5.22
C GLU A 52 -35.67 33.41 5.70
N LEU A 53 -34.52 32.94 6.18
CA LEU A 53 -34.41 31.60 6.75
C LEU A 53 -35.15 31.46 8.08
N GLN A 54 -35.01 32.42 9.00
CA GLN A 54 -35.72 32.42 10.28
C GLN A 54 -37.26 32.49 10.13
N ALA A 55 -37.77 32.92 8.98
CA ALA A 55 -39.19 32.94 8.65
C ALA A 55 -39.71 31.64 8.00
N LYS A 56 -38.84 30.66 7.67
CA LYS A 56 -39.26 29.38 7.09
C LYS A 56 -39.79 28.44 8.18
N PRO A 57 -40.97 27.81 8.01
CA PRO A 57 -41.55 26.92 9.02
C PRO A 57 -40.78 25.60 9.20
N ASP A 58 -40.00 25.19 8.20
CA ASP A 58 -39.27 23.91 8.21
C ASP A 58 -37.94 23.96 9.00
N ILE A 59 -37.53 25.14 9.45
CA ILE A 59 -36.29 25.34 10.22
C ILE A 59 -36.54 24.98 11.69
N GLN A 60 -35.96 23.87 12.13
CA GLN A 60 -36.08 23.36 13.50
C GLN A 60 -34.98 23.89 14.42
N GLY A 61 -33.77 24.05 13.87
CA GLY A 61 -32.57 24.53 14.54
C GLY A 61 -32.55 26.04 14.71
N THR A 62 -31.41 26.55 15.18
CA THR A 62 -31.19 28.00 15.36
C THR A 62 -30.16 28.54 14.38
N LEU A 63 -30.34 29.80 13.99
CA LEU A 63 -29.52 30.47 12.99
C LEU A 63 -28.92 31.77 13.54
N SER A 64 -27.66 32.03 13.21
CA SER A 64 -27.00 33.33 13.44
C SER A 64 -26.13 33.75 12.25
N LEU A 65 -25.61 34.97 12.29
CA LEU A 65 -24.79 35.58 11.24
C LEU A 65 -23.47 36.05 11.83
N VAL A 66 -22.36 35.76 11.14
CA VAL A 66 -21.04 36.33 11.44
C VAL A 66 -20.45 36.96 10.18
N GLN A 67 -19.79 38.11 10.33
CA GLN A 67 -18.99 38.67 9.25
C GLN A 67 -17.74 37.82 9.08
N LEU A 68 -17.56 37.24 7.89
CA LEU A 68 -16.41 36.42 7.56
C LEU A 68 -16.09 36.59 6.09
N ASP A 69 -15.15 37.50 5.79
CA ASP A 69 -14.45 37.51 4.51
C ASP A 69 -13.27 36.53 4.57
N ALA A 70 -13.11 35.72 3.53
CA ALA A 70 -12.03 34.76 3.42
C ALA A 70 -10.71 35.41 2.94
N ASN A 71 -10.76 36.67 2.52
CA ASN A 71 -9.61 37.43 2.02
C ASN A 71 -9.18 38.56 2.98
N ASP A 72 -9.60 38.52 4.26
CA ASP A 72 -9.26 39.51 5.29
C ASP A 72 -9.02 38.83 6.63
N ASP A 73 -7.74 38.71 7.02
CA ASP A 73 -7.29 38.10 8.27
C ASP A 73 -7.93 38.75 9.50
N THR A 74 -8.19 40.06 9.46
CA THR A 74 -8.85 40.78 10.56
C THR A 74 -10.31 40.34 10.68
N SER A 75 -11.01 40.13 9.56
CA SER A 75 -12.35 39.55 9.55
C SER A 75 -12.35 38.11 10.06
N ILE A 76 -11.34 37.31 9.73
CA ILE A 76 -11.21 35.92 10.18
C ILE A 76 -11.01 35.85 11.69
N GLU A 77 -10.06 36.61 12.23
CA GLU A 77 -9.83 36.68 13.68
C GLU A 77 -11.05 37.21 14.45
N ALA A 78 -11.70 38.25 13.94
CA ALA A 78 -12.88 38.83 14.56
C ALA A 78 -14.05 37.81 14.57
N ALA A 79 -14.21 37.03 13.50
CA ALA A 79 -15.20 35.96 13.45
C ALA A 79 -14.91 34.86 14.49
N ALA A 80 -13.66 34.38 14.59
CA ALA A 80 -13.27 33.37 15.57
C ALA A 80 -13.55 33.86 17.01
N LYS A 81 -13.07 35.05 17.37
CA LYS A 81 -13.34 35.69 18.67
C LYS A 81 -14.85 35.86 18.92
N LYS A 82 -15.64 36.14 17.88
CA LYS A 82 -17.11 36.30 18.04
C LYS A 82 -17.83 34.97 18.26
N VAL A 83 -17.39 33.89 17.63
CA VAL A 83 -17.92 32.54 17.87
C VAL A 83 -17.52 32.04 19.26
N GLU A 84 -16.26 32.25 19.68
CA GLU A 84 -15.79 31.97 21.04
C GLU A 84 -16.67 32.63 22.10
N GLN A 85 -16.90 33.94 21.99
CA GLN A 85 -17.71 34.72 22.93
C GLN A 85 -19.17 34.27 23.00
N ASN A 86 -19.73 33.78 21.89
CA ASN A 86 -21.14 33.42 21.78
C ASN A 86 -21.42 31.96 22.16
N PHE A 87 -20.48 31.02 21.93
CA PHE A 87 -20.73 29.57 22.01
C PHE A 87 -19.65 28.75 22.76
N GLY A 88 -18.46 29.32 22.98
CA GLY A 88 -17.32 28.67 23.66
C GLY A 88 -16.60 27.57 22.85
N HIS A 89 -17.17 27.08 21.75
CA HIS A 89 -16.61 26.02 20.90
C HIS A 89 -17.17 26.09 19.47
N LEU A 90 -16.68 25.22 18.59
CA LEU A 90 -17.23 24.97 17.26
C LEU A 90 -17.12 23.46 16.95
N ASP A 91 -18.20 22.80 16.54
CA ASP A 91 -18.17 21.38 16.21
C ASP A 91 -17.84 21.14 14.74
N VAL A 92 -18.45 21.92 13.84
CA VAL A 92 -18.33 21.71 12.39
C VAL A 92 -17.89 22.98 11.68
N LEU A 93 -16.82 22.88 10.90
CA LEU A 93 -16.38 23.92 9.97
C LEU A 93 -16.57 23.46 8.52
N ILE A 94 -17.45 24.15 7.77
CA ILE A 94 -17.65 23.91 6.34
C ILE A 94 -17.04 25.07 5.55
N ASN A 95 -15.84 24.82 4.99
CA ASN A 95 -15.15 25.74 4.08
C ASN A 95 -15.80 25.66 2.69
N ASN A 96 -16.90 26.39 2.50
CA ASN A 96 -17.68 26.46 1.26
C ASN A 96 -17.33 27.69 0.39
N ALA A 97 -16.80 28.77 0.98
CA ALA A 97 -16.41 29.97 0.24
C ALA A 97 -15.42 29.65 -0.90
N GLY A 98 -15.68 30.19 -2.08
CA GLY A 98 -14.80 29.99 -3.24
C GLY A 98 -15.24 30.79 -4.46
N VAL A 99 -14.31 30.94 -5.40
CA VAL A 99 -14.48 31.68 -6.66
C VAL A 99 -13.97 30.87 -7.86
N CYS A 100 -14.63 31.04 -9.01
CA CYS A 100 -14.16 30.62 -10.33
C CYS A 100 -14.44 31.78 -11.32
N PRO A 101 -13.52 32.74 -11.47
CA PRO A 101 -13.68 33.90 -12.37
C PRO A 101 -13.18 33.65 -13.81
N GLU A 102 -12.58 32.49 -14.09
CA GLU A 102 -12.13 32.10 -15.43
C GLU A 102 -13.32 31.92 -16.40
N ARG A 103 -13.21 32.40 -17.66
CA ARG A 103 -14.33 32.41 -18.64
C ARG A 103 -13.96 31.96 -20.04
N ASP A 104 -12.74 32.20 -20.50
CA ASP A 104 -12.24 31.93 -21.84
C ASP A 104 -11.48 30.58 -21.95
N GLY A 105 -11.06 30.03 -20.82
CA GLY A 105 -10.29 28.79 -20.75
C GLY A 105 -8.85 28.92 -21.22
N THR A 106 -8.28 30.13 -21.21
CA THR A 106 -6.86 30.37 -21.48
C THR A 106 -5.99 30.14 -20.24
N TRP A 107 -4.67 30.27 -20.37
CA TRP A 107 -3.77 30.19 -19.21
C TRP A 107 -3.97 31.43 -18.31
N PRO A 108 -4.11 31.26 -16.98
CA PRO A 108 -4.42 32.36 -16.10
C PRO A 108 -3.17 33.20 -15.85
N ASN A 109 -3.32 34.53 -15.87
CA ASN A 109 -2.23 35.42 -15.46
C ASN A 109 -2.01 35.38 -13.93
N ARG A 110 -0.96 36.06 -13.46
CA ARG A 110 -0.56 36.06 -12.05
C ARG A 110 -1.66 36.62 -11.13
N GLU A 111 -2.35 37.66 -11.57
CA GLU A 111 -3.37 38.38 -10.81
C GLU A 111 -4.65 37.55 -10.68
N LEU A 112 -5.03 36.85 -11.75
CA LEU A 112 -6.14 35.89 -11.76
C LEU A 112 -5.81 34.68 -10.88
N MET A 113 -4.60 34.12 -10.96
CA MET A 113 -4.17 33.05 -10.07
C MET A 113 -4.18 33.47 -8.59
N ARG A 114 -3.65 34.65 -8.26
CA ARG A 114 -3.74 35.23 -6.91
C ARG A 114 -5.19 35.30 -6.43
N THR A 115 -6.05 35.96 -7.20
CA THR A 115 -7.49 36.12 -6.87
C THR A 115 -8.18 34.78 -6.57
N ILE A 116 -7.85 33.74 -7.33
CA ILE A 116 -8.43 32.40 -7.14
C ILE A 116 -7.86 31.73 -5.88
N PHE A 117 -6.54 31.77 -5.68
CA PHE A 117 -5.87 31.13 -4.54
C PHE A 117 -6.19 31.83 -3.21
N GLU A 118 -6.34 33.15 -3.21
CA GLU A 118 -6.71 33.95 -2.02
C GLU A 118 -7.95 33.36 -1.34
N THR A 119 -9.05 33.24 -2.08
CA THR A 119 -10.30 32.71 -1.52
C THR A 119 -10.31 31.17 -1.43
N ASN A 120 -9.87 30.46 -2.47
CA ASN A 120 -10.05 29.00 -2.54
C ASN A 120 -9.04 28.21 -1.69
N VAL A 121 -7.91 28.81 -1.31
CA VAL A 121 -6.80 28.11 -0.64
C VAL A 121 -6.36 28.86 0.62
N PHE A 122 -5.95 30.12 0.52
CA PHE A 122 -5.42 30.86 1.68
C PHE A 122 -6.52 31.11 2.71
N GLY A 123 -7.68 31.64 2.29
CA GLY A 123 -8.83 31.82 3.16
C GLY A 123 -9.29 30.54 3.84
N ALA A 124 -9.43 29.43 3.11
CA ALA A 124 -9.77 28.14 3.71
C ALA A 124 -8.70 27.66 4.72
N THR A 125 -7.42 27.91 4.46
CA THR A 125 -6.31 27.60 5.39
C THR A 125 -6.40 28.43 6.67
N LEU A 126 -6.46 29.75 6.53
CA LEU A 126 -6.40 30.72 7.63
C LEU A 126 -7.67 30.69 8.49
N ILE A 127 -8.85 30.50 7.88
CA ILE A 127 -10.10 30.23 8.61
C ILE A 127 -9.93 28.95 9.44
N THR A 128 -9.47 27.84 8.85
CA THR A 128 -9.29 26.60 9.61
C THR A 128 -8.31 26.79 10.77
N GLN A 129 -7.19 27.48 10.53
CA GLN A 129 -6.20 27.79 11.56
C GLN A 129 -6.78 28.61 12.72
N ALA A 130 -7.56 29.66 12.43
CA ALA A 130 -8.16 30.52 13.44
C ALA A 130 -9.24 29.80 14.27
N PHE A 131 -9.92 28.80 13.70
CA PHE A 131 -11.01 28.08 14.37
C PHE A 131 -10.58 26.77 15.06
N ILE A 132 -9.42 26.17 14.72
CA ILE A 132 -8.88 24.97 15.41
C ILE A 132 -8.92 25.06 16.95
N PRO A 133 -8.53 26.17 17.61
CA PRO A 133 -8.58 26.28 19.07
C PRO A 133 -9.99 26.07 19.65
N LEU A 134 -11.02 26.59 18.97
CA LEU A 134 -12.43 26.40 19.37
C LEU A 134 -12.92 24.99 19.06
N MET A 135 -12.44 24.39 17.98
CA MET A 135 -12.79 23.04 17.59
C MET A 135 -12.18 21.98 18.51
N LYS A 136 -11.05 22.26 19.16
CA LYS A 136 -10.49 21.39 20.22
C LYS A 136 -11.36 21.29 21.48
N HIS A 137 -12.40 22.12 21.62
CA HIS A 137 -13.40 21.99 22.68
C HIS A 137 -14.63 21.17 22.25
N SER A 138 -14.76 20.82 20.97
CA SER A 138 -15.77 19.85 20.51
C SER A 138 -15.40 18.43 20.92
N SER A 139 -16.40 17.61 21.24
CA SER A 139 -16.23 16.17 21.44
C SER A 139 -16.10 15.38 20.13
N ASN A 140 -16.41 16.00 18.99
CA ASN A 140 -16.45 15.35 17.68
C ASN A 140 -16.17 16.37 16.53
N PRO A 141 -14.99 17.02 16.49
CA PRO A 141 -14.73 18.10 15.54
C PRO A 141 -14.67 17.62 14.08
N ARG A 142 -15.44 18.28 13.20
CA ARG A 142 -15.59 17.96 11.77
C ARG A 142 -15.15 19.14 10.89
N ILE A 143 -14.18 18.93 9.98
CA ILE A 143 -13.78 19.91 8.96
C ILE A 143 -14.17 19.40 7.58
N ILE A 144 -14.91 20.17 6.81
CA ILE A 144 -15.35 19.81 5.46
C ILE A 144 -14.90 20.90 4.47
N ASN A 145 -13.95 20.56 3.62
CA ASN A 145 -13.47 21.46 2.57
C ASN A 145 -14.24 21.20 1.27
N VAL A 146 -15.06 22.16 0.85
CA VAL A 146 -15.83 22.06 -0.40
C VAL A 146 -14.91 22.33 -1.58
N SER A 147 -14.45 21.24 -2.19
CA SER A 147 -13.57 21.23 -3.34
C SER A 147 -14.35 20.96 -4.64
N SER A 148 -13.69 20.34 -5.63
CA SER A 148 -14.29 19.95 -6.89
C SER A 148 -13.49 18.81 -7.50
N SER A 149 -14.15 17.87 -8.17
CA SER A 149 -13.51 16.81 -8.98
C SER A 149 -12.52 17.35 -10.02
N LEU A 150 -12.68 18.62 -10.43
CA LEU A 150 -11.71 19.33 -11.28
C LEU A 150 -10.31 19.45 -10.66
N GLY A 151 -10.20 19.43 -9.32
CA GLY A 151 -8.94 19.39 -8.57
C GLY A 151 -8.32 18.01 -8.41
N SER A 152 -8.91 16.95 -8.98
CA SER A 152 -8.28 15.63 -9.05
C SER A 152 -7.21 15.59 -10.13
N ILE A 153 -5.97 15.28 -9.75
CA ILE A 153 -4.88 15.04 -10.70
C ILE A 153 -5.23 13.83 -11.59
N GLY A 154 -5.84 12.79 -11.01
CA GLY A 154 -6.27 11.60 -11.75
C GLY A 154 -7.37 11.86 -12.78
N ALA A 155 -8.26 12.81 -12.52
CA ALA A 155 -9.33 13.18 -13.44
C ALA A 155 -8.81 14.01 -14.64
N ILE A 156 -7.80 14.88 -14.45
CA ILE A 156 -7.21 15.66 -15.55
C ILE A 156 -6.20 14.85 -16.38
N SER A 157 -5.51 13.87 -15.80
CA SER A 157 -4.70 12.92 -16.57
C SER A 157 -5.53 12.00 -17.50
N ASP A 158 -6.84 11.86 -17.23
CA ASP A 158 -7.76 11.10 -18.07
C ASP A 158 -8.33 11.94 -19.22
N HIS A 159 -7.62 11.91 -20.34
CA HIS A 159 -8.03 12.60 -21.57
C HIS A 159 -9.32 12.02 -22.20
N SER A 160 -9.81 10.86 -21.72
CA SER A 160 -11.05 10.21 -22.17
C SER A 160 -12.26 10.44 -21.26
N GLY A 161 -12.08 11.05 -20.09
CA GLY A 161 -13.12 11.20 -19.08
C GLY A 161 -14.07 12.39 -19.31
N SER A 162 -15.16 12.45 -18.57
CA SER A 162 -16.19 13.51 -18.63
C SER A 162 -15.69 14.93 -18.29
N TYR A 163 -14.44 15.08 -17.87
CA TYR A 163 -13.77 16.36 -17.61
C TYR A 163 -12.79 16.77 -18.72
N SER A 164 -12.65 15.96 -19.77
CA SER A 164 -11.88 16.28 -20.96
C SER A 164 -12.47 17.50 -21.65
N GLY A 165 -11.62 18.46 -22.05
CA GLY A 165 -12.05 19.74 -22.63
C GLY A 165 -12.59 20.79 -21.64
N VAL A 166 -12.75 20.49 -20.34
CA VAL A 166 -13.20 21.49 -19.34
C VAL A 166 -12.04 22.40 -18.91
N LYS A 167 -12.03 23.64 -19.42
CA LYS A 167 -10.92 24.60 -19.30
C LYS A 167 -11.10 25.60 -18.15
N TYR A 168 -10.62 25.25 -16.96
CA TYR A 168 -10.51 26.15 -15.80
C TYR A 168 -9.17 25.93 -15.08
N PRO A 169 -8.02 26.20 -15.72
CA PRO A 169 -6.69 25.84 -15.20
C PRO A 169 -6.38 26.40 -13.81
N GLY A 170 -6.65 27.68 -13.55
CA GLY A 170 -6.44 28.32 -12.25
C GLY A 170 -7.32 27.73 -11.16
N TYR A 171 -8.61 27.53 -11.44
CA TYR A 171 -9.55 26.88 -10.53
C TYR A 171 -9.15 25.44 -10.23
N ARG A 172 -8.78 24.65 -11.25
CA ARG A 172 -8.27 23.28 -11.11
C ARG A 172 -7.06 23.24 -10.17
N MET A 173 -6.06 24.10 -10.39
CA MET A 173 -4.88 24.20 -9.52
C MET A 173 -5.26 24.59 -8.09
N SER A 174 -6.18 25.55 -7.89
CA SER A 174 -6.62 25.95 -6.55
C SER A 174 -7.37 24.83 -5.80
N LYS A 175 -8.21 24.05 -6.49
CA LYS A 175 -8.92 22.92 -5.88
C LYS A 175 -8.01 21.70 -5.68
N ALA A 176 -6.97 21.53 -6.49
CA ALA A 176 -5.90 20.56 -6.20
C ALA A 176 -5.07 20.97 -4.98
N ALA A 177 -4.77 22.26 -4.81
CA ALA A 177 -4.12 22.78 -3.60
C ALA A 177 -5.01 22.63 -2.34
N LEU A 178 -6.31 22.91 -2.45
CA LEU A 178 -7.28 22.65 -1.37
C LEU A 178 -7.39 21.15 -1.03
N ASN A 179 -7.31 20.26 -2.02
CA ASN A 179 -7.26 18.82 -1.79
C ASN A 179 -6.00 18.43 -0.97
N MET A 180 -4.83 18.96 -1.35
CA MET A 180 -3.58 18.73 -0.60
C MET A 180 -3.64 19.30 0.83
N LEU A 181 -4.17 20.52 0.99
CA LEU A 181 -4.42 21.11 2.31
C LEU A 181 -5.30 20.20 3.17
N THR A 182 -6.36 19.63 2.60
CA THR A 182 -7.28 18.76 3.33
C THR A 182 -6.60 17.46 3.78
N ALA A 183 -5.76 16.86 2.93
CA ALA A 183 -4.97 15.69 3.30
C ALA A 183 -3.97 15.99 4.43
N TYR A 184 -3.33 17.17 4.38
CA TYR A 184 -2.44 17.64 5.46
C TYR A 184 -3.19 17.92 6.77
N GLN A 185 -4.34 18.62 6.71
CA GLN A 185 -5.20 18.86 7.86
C GLN A 185 -5.66 17.54 8.52
N TYR A 186 -6.06 16.55 7.72
CA TYR A 186 -6.39 15.23 8.24
C TYR A 186 -5.19 14.58 8.95
N TYR A 187 -4.02 14.54 8.30
CA TYR A 187 -2.81 13.97 8.89
C TYR A 187 -2.43 14.66 10.22
N GLN A 188 -2.45 15.99 10.25
CA GLN A 188 -2.03 16.80 11.39
C GLN A 188 -3.00 16.74 12.57
N LEU A 189 -4.32 16.76 12.32
CA LEU A 189 -5.35 16.91 13.35
C LEU A 189 -5.98 15.58 13.79
N LYS A 190 -5.69 14.46 13.10
CA LYS A 190 -6.14 13.12 13.49
C LYS A 190 -5.76 12.72 14.94
N PRO A 191 -4.57 13.05 15.49
CA PRO A 191 -4.26 12.77 16.90
C PRO A 191 -5.16 13.53 17.89
N ASP A 192 -5.65 14.71 17.51
CA ASP A 192 -6.62 15.51 18.27
C ASP A 192 -8.08 15.05 18.05
N GLY A 193 -8.31 13.94 17.35
CA GLY A 193 -9.65 13.37 17.11
C GLY A 193 -10.45 14.01 15.96
N PHE A 194 -9.85 14.92 15.18
CA PHE A 194 -10.56 15.61 14.10
C PHE A 194 -10.91 14.68 12.93
N LYS A 195 -12.12 14.84 12.43
CA LYS A 195 -12.61 14.21 11.21
C LYS A 195 -12.59 15.23 10.07
N VAL A 196 -11.91 14.91 8.97
CA VAL A 196 -11.66 15.86 7.88
C VAL A 196 -12.03 15.24 6.53
N TRP A 197 -12.74 15.96 5.67
CA TRP A 197 -13.15 15.50 4.32
C TRP A 197 -12.86 16.51 3.22
N THR A 198 -12.47 16.01 2.04
CA THR A 198 -12.60 16.76 0.79
C THR A 198 -13.94 16.42 0.15
N TYR A 199 -14.81 17.41 -0.02
CA TYR A 199 -16.15 17.22 -0.56
C TYR A 199 -16.31 17.84 -1.96
N CYS A 200 -16.74 17.04 -2.94
CA CYS A 200 -17.13 17.50 -4.27
C CYS A 200 -18.66 17.67 -4.33
N PRO A 201 -19.17 18.91 -4.51
CA PRO A 201 -20.61 19.13 -4.62
C PRO A 201 -21.21 18.62 -5.95
N GLY A 202 -20.36 18.28 -6.93
CA GLY A 202 -20.77 17.97 -8.30
C GLY A 202 -21.05 19.24 -9.13
N PHE A 203 -21.61 19.05 -10.32
CA PHE A 203 -22.03 20.15 -11.20
C PHE A 203 -23.48 20.50 -10.90
N VAL A 204 -23.70 21.60 -10.16
CA VAL A 204 -25.01 22.03 -9.66
C VAL A 204 -25.28 23.51 -10.00
N VAL A 205 -26.56 23.88 -10.06
CA VAL A 205 -26.99 25.26 -10.33
C VAL A 205 -26.53 26.18 -9.20
N THR A 206 -25.53 27.01 -9.50
CA THR A 206 -24.91 27.97 -8.59
C THR A 206 -24.30 29.13 -9.37
N ASP A 207 -24.16 30.29 -8.73
CA ASP A 207 -23.62 31.51 -9.32
C ASP A 207 -22.13 31.36 -9.74
N LEU A 208 -21.44 30.34 -9.21
CA LEU A 208 -20.09 29.91 -9.63
C LEU A 208 -20.05 29.38 -11.07
N GLY A 209 -21.18 28.93 -11.60
CA GLY A 209 -21.28 28.30 -12.91
C GLY A 209 -21.46 29.26 -14.10
N GLY A 210 -21.73 30.54 -13.86
CA GLY A 210 -22.25 31.45 -14.88
C GLY A 210 -23.78 31.53 -14.85
N ASP A 211 -24.42 31.65 -16.01
CA ASP A 211 -25.86 31.91 -16.12
C ASP A 211 -26.72 30.84 -15.42
N ARG A 212 -27.61 31.29 -14.53
CA ARG A 212 -28.45 30.42 -13.69
C ARG A 212 -29.63 29.84 -14.47
N GLU A 213 -30.27 30.65 -15.31
CA GLU A 213 -31.48 30.27 -16.05
C GLU A 213 -31.13 29.25 -17.13
N GLN A 214 -30.08 29.55 -17.92
CA GLN A 214 -29.55 28.64 -18.93
C GLN A 214 -29.14 27.28 -18.34
N ARG A 215 -28.66 27.23 -17.09
CA ARG A 215 -28.29 25.97 -16.42
C ARG A 215 -29.48 25.15 -15.95
N VAL A 216 -30.56 25.79 -15.51
CA VAL A 216 -31.82 25.12 -15.18
C VAL A 216 -32.43 24.51 -16.44
N GLU A 217 -32.46 25.24 -17.55
CA GLU A 217 -32.94 24.74 -18.86
C GLU A 217 -32.10 23.55 -19.37
N ASN A 218 -30.78 23.57 -19.16
CA ASN A 218 -29.89 22.45 -19.49
C ASN A 218 -29.96 21.26 -18.50
N GLY A 219 -30.91 21.23 -17.58
CA GLY A 219 -31.16 20.10 -16.68
C GLY A 219 -30.08 19.88 -15.60
N VAL A 220 -29.33 20.92 -15.23
CA VAL A 220 -28.34 20.86 -14.15
C VAL A 220 -29.05 20.70 -12.80
N GLU A 221 -28.58 19.79 -11.95
CA GLU A 221 -29.18 19.51 -10.64
C GLU A 221 -29.16 20.71 -9.68
N SER A 222 -30.16 20.80 -8.79
CA SER A 222 -30.22 21.79 -7.70
C SER A 222 -29.05 21.63 -6.71
N SER A 223 -28.59 22.75 -6.15
CA SER A 223 -27.54 22.79 -5.12
C SER A 223 -27.94 22.06 -3.83
N GLU A 224 -29.24 21.88 -3.59
CA GLU A 224 -29.79 21.03 -2.53
C GLU A 224 -29.25 19.59 -2.55
N THR A 225 -28.94 19.05 -3.74
CA THR A 225 -28.35 17.71 -3.87
C THR A 225 -26.95 17.63 -3.26
N SER A 226 -26.20 18.74 -3.32
CA SER A 226 -24.92 18.90 -2.64
C SER A 226 -25.11 19.15 -1.14
N ALA A 227 -26.15 19.89 -0.74
CA ALA A 227 -26.48 20.17 0.65
C ALA A 227 -26.84 18.91 1.44
N LYS A 228 -27.62 17.99 0.85
CA LYS A 228 -27.92 16.67 1.43
C LYS A 228 -26.65 15.87 1.74
N GLY A 229 -25.74 15.77 0.77
CA GLY A 229 -24.47 15.07 0.99
C GLY A 229 -23.53 15.72 2.02
N LEU A 230 -23.70 17.02 2.31
CA LEU A 230 -23.01 17.70 3.42
C LEU A 230 -23.69 17.42 4.76
N LEU A 231 -25.03 17.41 4.80
CA LEU A 231 -25.81 17.03 5.97
C LEU A 231 -25.49 15.60 6.45
N GLU A 232 -25.39 14.63 5.53
CA GLU A 232 -24.97 13.25 5.83
C GLU A 232 -23.60 13.18 6.57
N ILE A 233 -22.66 14.08 6.21
CA ILE A 233 -21.34 14.16 6.87
C ILE A 233 -21.46 14.81 8.25
N VAL A 234 -22.31 15.81 8.43
CA VAL A 234 -22.56 16.45 9.74
C VAL A 234 -23.24 15.47 10.70
N GLN A 235 -24.23 14.71 10.23
CA GLN A 235 -24.91 13.68 11.01
C GLN A 235 -24.04 12.44 11.31
N GLY A 236 -22.85 12.34 10.70
CA GLY A 236 -21.91 11.24 10.93
C GLY A 236 -22.18 9.96 10.13
N GLU A 237 -23.18 9.96 9.25
CA GLU A 237 -23.49 8.83 8.36
C GLU A 237 -22.32 8.48 7.43
N ARG A 238 -21.40 9.43 7.22
CA ARG A 238 -20.23 9.34 6.33
C ARG A 238 -18.90 9.21 7.09
N ASP A 239 -18.93 8.85 8.37
CA ASP A 239 -17.73 8.69 9.23
C ASP A 239 -16.80 7.56 8.75
N ALA A 240 -17.30 6.57 8.01
CA ALA A 240 -16.50 5.56 7.34
C ALA A 240 -15.65 6.09 6.16
N GLU A 241 -15.73 7.39 5.85
CA GLU A 241 -15.08 8.02 4.70
C GLU A 241 -14.16 9.21 5.08
N VAL A 242 -13.87 9.35 6.37
CA VAL A 242 -12.91 10.35 6.90
C VAL A 242 -11.56 10.24 6.20
N GLY A 243 -10.97 11.40 5.86
CA GLY A 243 -9.75 11.48 5.07
C GLY A 243 -9.94 11.18 3.58
N GLY A 244 -11.18 10.99 3.12
CA GLY A 244 -11.51 10.70 1.73
C GLY A 244 -11.81 11.93 0.87
N PHE A 245 -11.69 11.75 -0.45
CA PHE A 245 -12.22 12.66 -1.46
C PHE A 245 -13.55 12.09 -1.96
N ILE A 246 -14.64 12.63 -1.43
CA ILE A 246 -16.00 12.15 -1.65
C ILE A 246 -16.83 13.18 -2.42
N ALA A 247 -17.95 12.76 -2.99
CA ALA A 247 -18.93 13.63 -3.62
C ALA A 247 -20.33 13.40 -3.04
N LYS A 248 -21.30 14.20 -3.50
CA LYS A 248 -22.72 13.87 -3.33
C LYS A 248 -23.03 12.45 -3.83
N TYR A 249 -23.99 11.79 -3.18
CA TYR A 249 -24.39 10.40 -3.44
C TYR A 249 -23.31 9.32 -3.19
N GLY A 250 -22.38 9.54 -2.25
CA GLY A 250 -21.40 8.51 -1.85
C GLY A 250 -20.29 8.19 -2.86
N GLN A 251 -20.18 8.95 -3.95
CA GLN A 251 -19.16 8.70 -4.98
C GLN A 251 -17.77 9.07 -4.45
N LYS A 252 -16.77 8.21 -4.65
CA LYS A 252 -15.38 8.51 -4.29
C LYS A 252 -14.60 8.97 -5.52
N HIS A 253 -13.91 10.10 -5.41
CA HIS A 253 -12.97 10.57 -6.41
C HIS A 253 -11.56 10.10 -6.06
N HIS A 254 -10.76 9.78 -7.09
CA HIS A 254 -9.34 9.53 -6.90
C HIS A 254 -8.60 10.86 -6.73
N TRP A 255 -7.66 10.92 -5.78
CA TRP A 255 -6.78 12.08 -5.61
C TRP A 255 -5.80 12.21 -6.81
N TYR A 256 -5.23 11.08 -7.24
CA TYR A 256 -4.26 10.96 -8.34
C TYR A 256 -4.66 9.86 -9.34
N SER A 257 -3.90 9.72 -10.45
CA SER A 257 -4.26 8.82 -11.56
C SER A 257 -4.09 7.34 -11.21
N SER A 258 -5.22 6.63 -11.11
CA SER A 258 -5.28 5.17 -11.02
C SER A 258 -5.66 4.57 -12.38
N ALA A 259 -4.80 4.72 -13.41
CA ALA A 259 -5.08 4.25 -14.77
C ALA A 259 -5.45 2.74 -14.88
N ARG A 260 -5.08 1.92 -13.88
CA ARG A 260 -5.49 0.50 -13.75
C ARG A 260 -6.98 0.28 -13.42
N HIS A 261 -7.67 1.22 -12.80
CA HIS A 261 -9.01 0.98 -12.24
C HIS A 261 -10.17 0.97 -13.27
N ARG A 262 -9.99 1.59 -14.45
CA ARG A 262 -11.07 1.67 -15.46
C ARG A 262 -11.35 0.36 -16.22
N MET A 263 -10.35 -0.51 -16.41
CA MET A 263 -10.54 -1.79 -17.13
C MET A 263 -11.33 -2.82 -16.32
N LEU A 264 -11.07 -2.94 -15.02
CA LEU A 264 -11.68 -3.95 -14.17
C LEU A 264 -13.20 -3.74 -14.01
N ASN A 265 -13.65 -2.50 -13.93
CA ASN A 265 -15.06 -2.18 -13.70
C ASN A 265 -15.97 -2.36 -14.94
N SER A 266 -15.45 -2.23 -16.17
CA SER A 266 -16.23 -2.55 -17.37
C SER A 266 -16.37 -4.06 -17.56
N MET A 267 -15.30 -4.82 -17.33
CA MET A 267 -15.31 -6.29 -17.36
C MET A 267 -16.25 -6.86 -16.29
N GLY A 268 -16.27 -6.29 -15.08
CA GLY A 268 -17.19 -6.69 -14.01
C GLY A 268 -18.68 -6.57 -14.39
N ARG A 269 -19.09 -5.45 -15.01
CA ARG A 269 -20.48 -5.26 -15.46
C ARG A 269 -20.88 -6.21 -16.60
N MET A 270 -19.94 -6.54 -17.48
CA MET A 270 -20.18 -7.51 -18.56
C MET A 270 -20.26 -8.95 -18.03
N ALA A 271 -19.40 -9.32 -17.07
CA ALA A 271 -19.46 -10.59 -16.37
C ALA A 271 -20.78 -10.79 -15.60
N TYR A 272 -21.33 -9.72 -14.99
CA TYR A 272 -22.61 -9.79 -14.28
C TYR A 272 -23.79 -10.08 -15.22
N LYS A 273 -23.84 -9.42 -16.40
CA LYS A 273 -24.84 -9.71 -17.43
C LYS A 273 -24.72 -11.12 -18.01
N CYS A 274 -23.49 -11.60 -18.28
CA CYS A 274 -23.28 -12.99 -18.70
C CYS A 274 -23.70 -14.01 -17.64
N ARG A 275 -23.43 -13.75 -16.34
CA ARG A 275 -23.89 -14.63 -15.25
C ARG A 275 -25.41 -14.71 -15.15
N ALA A 276 -26.13 -13.59 -15.32
CA ALA A 276 -27.59 -13.59 -15.32
C ALA A 276 -28.18 -14.42 -16.48
N LEU A 277 -27.63 -14.28 -17.68
CA LEU A 277 -28.02 -15.08 -18.87
C LEU A 277 -27.70 -16.58 -18.69
N LEU A 278 -26.53 -16.92 -18.12
CA LEU A 278 -26.16 -18.30 -17.82
C LEU A 278 -27.06 -18.93 -16.75
N LEU A 279 -27.46 -18.19 -15.71
CA LEU A 279 -28.40 -18.68 -14.70
C LEU A 279 -29.78 -18.95 -15.30
N ALA A 280 -30.28 -18.06 -16.16
CA ALA A 280 -31.55 -18.25 -16.85
C ALA A 280 -31.54 -19.48 -17.78
N ALA A 281 -30.45 -19.67 -18.54
CA ALA A 281 -30.26 -20.86 -19.37
C ALA A 281 -30.20 -22.14 -18.52
N PHE A 282 -29.49 -22.13 -17.39
CA PHE A 282 -29.39 -23.27 -16.48
C PHE A 282 -30.74 -23.63 -15.85
N MET A 283 -31.53 -22.64 -15.43
CA MET A 283 -32.90 -22.84 -14.92
C MET A 283 -33.82 -23.46 -15.97
N CYS A 284 -33.78 -22.99 -17.23
CA CYS A 284 -34.54 -23.61 -18.33
C CYS A 284 -34.14 -25.08 -18.56
N ILE A 285 -32.83 -25.38 -18.61
CA ILE A 285 -32.33 -26.75 -18.78
C ILE A 285 -32.78 -27.65 -17.61
N LEU A 286 -32.73 -27.15 -16.38
CA LEU A 286 -33.18 -27.90 -15.19
C LEU A 286 -34.67 -28.23 -15.25
N SER A 287 -35.52 -27.28 -15.67
CA SER A 287 -36.96 -27.50 -15.81
C SER A 287 -37.32 -28.49 -16.93
N VAL A 288 -36.58 -28.51 -18.04
CA VAL A 288 -36.72 -29.54 -19.08
C VAL A 288 -36.28 -30.92 -18.57
N PHE A 289 -35.21 -30.98 -17.78
CA PHE A 289 -34.72 -32.22 -17.17
C PHE A 289 -35.74 -32.85 -16.22
N ILE A 290 -36.36 -32.04 -15.34
CA ILE A 290 -37.38 -32.49 -14.39
C ILE A 290 -38.59 -33.09 -15.13
N LEU A 291 -39.09 -32.42 -16.17
CA LEU A 291 -40.18 -32.91 -17.02
C LEU A 291 -39.81 -34.24 -17.74
N TYR A 292 -38.55 -34.40 -18.14
CA TYR A 292 -38.08 -35.64 -18.76
C TYR A 292 -38.00 -36.81 -17.76
N THR A 293 -37.58 -36.54 -16.51
CA THR A 293 -37.51 -37.56 -15.46
C THR A 293 -38.87 -38.05 -14.98
N ASP A 294 -39.88 -37.16 -14.91
CA ASP A 294 -41.26 -37.56 -14.54
C ASP A 294 -41.92 -38.44 -15.61
N PHE A 295 -41.59 -38.22 -16.90
CA PHE A 295 -42.13 -39.04 -17.99
C PHE A 295 -41.47 -40.44 -18.05
N ALA A 296 -40.18 -40.54 -17.69
CA ALA A 296 -39.43 -41.80 -17.71
C ALA A 296 -39.81 -42.78 -16.58
N TYR A 297 -40.40 -42.30 -15.48
CA TYR A 297 -40.73 -43.15 -14.32
C TYR A 297 -42.08 -43.88 -14.40
N LYS A 298 -42.83 -43.71 -15.51
CA LYS A 298 -44.12 -44.40 -15.78
C LYS A 298 -44.08 -45.19 -17.08
N GLY A 299 -43.08 -46.07 -17.24
CA GLY A 299 -42.92 -46.86 -18.47
C GLY A 299 -42.14 -48.16 -18.32
N THR A 300 -42.87 -49.25 -18.04
CA THR A 300 -42.52 -50.66 -18.34
C THR A 300 -41.30 -51.34 -17.69
N SER A 301 -41.57 -52.57 -17.27
CA SER A 301 -40.73 -53.54 -16.57
C SER A 301 -39.71 -54.32 -17.43
N ASN A 302 -38.68 -54.83 -16.73
CA ASN A 302 -37.95 -56.09 -16.94
C ASN A 302 -36.85 -56.23 -18.02
N MET A 303 -35.77 -56.89 -17.56
CA MET A 303 -34.76 -57.67 -18.30
C MET A 303 -33.82 -56.95 -19.29
N MET A 304 -32.67 -56.50 -18.79
CA MET A 304 -31.36 -57.02 -19.24
C MET A 304 -30.22 -56.68 -18.27
N GLY A 305 -29.16 -57.51 -18.27
CA GLY A 305 -28.03 -57.46 -17.32
C GLY A 305 -26.90 -56.49 -17.69
N PRO A 306 -25.81 -56.47 -16.90
CA PRO A 306 -24.87 -55.35 -16.84
C PRO A 306 -23.79 -55.41 -17.95
N LEU A 307 -23.99 -54.67 -19.05
CA LEU A 307 -22.97 -54.49 -20.09
C LEU A 307 -22.80 -53.04 -20.59
N THR A 308 -23.50 -52.06 -20.01
CA THR A 308 -23.42 -50.63 -20.41
C THR A 308 -22.64 -49.75 -19.43
N SER A 309 -22.24 -50.26 -18.28
CA SER A 309 -21.56 -49.49 -17.21
C SER A 309 -20.08 -49.18 -17.49
N ALA A 310 -19.42 -49.91 -18.40
CA ALA A 310 -17.98 -49.83 -18.62
C ALA A 310 -17.54 -48.77 -19.64
N SER A 311 -18.41 -48.37 -20.57
CA SER A 311 -18.03 -47.49 -21.70
C SER A 311 -18.36 -46.01 -21.49
N ILE A 312 -19.19 -45.67 -20.49
CA ILE A 312 -19.58 -44.27 -20.21
C ILE A 312 -18.61 -43.62 -19.20
N MET A 313 -17.93 -44.39 -18.33
CA MET A 313 -16.88 -43.85 -17.46
C MET A 313 -15.66 -43.33 -18.25
N LEU A 314 -15.35 -43.88 -19.44
CA LEU A 314 -14.21 -43.44 -20.26
C LEU A 314 -14.42 -42.09 -20.98
N PHE A 315 -15.67 -41.62 -21.14
CA PHE A 315 -15.96 -40.30 -21.73
C PHE A 315 -16.36 -39.23 -20.71
N ALA A 316 -16.59 -39.60 -19.44
CA ALA A 316 -16.71 -38.66 -18.33
C ALA A 316 -15.34 -38.28 -17.73
N GLN A 317 -14.30 -39.12 -17.90
CA GLN A 317 -12.94 -38.84 -17.41
C GLN A 317 -12.14 -37.84 -18.28
N SER A 318 -12.56 -37.56 -19.52
CA SER A 318 -11.88 -36.62 -20.42
C SER A 318 -12.40 -35.17 -20.37
N ALA A 319 -13.49 -34.90 -19.63
CA ALA A 319 -14.01 -33.55 -19.37
C ALA A 319 -13.76 -33.06 -17.92
N LEU A 320 -13.19 -33.93 -17.08
CA LEU A 320 -12.75 -33.64 -15.71
C LEU A 320 -11.23 -33.83 -15.56
N ALA A 321 -10.48 -33.28 -16.51
CA ALA A 321 -9.08 -32.95 -16.27
C ALA A 321 -9.04 -31.98 -15.08
N SER A 322 -8.65 -32.51 -13.91
CA SER A 322 -8.62 -31.77 -12.64
C SER A 322 -7.92 -30.43 -12.83
N LYS A 323 -8.41 -29.38 -12.15
CA LYS A 323 -7.54 -28.23 -11.83
C LYS A 323 -6.25 -28.80 -11.26
N SER A 324 -5.13 -28.55 -11.91
CA SER A 324 -3.84 -29.05 -11.44
C SER A 324 -3.55 -28.41 -10.08
N ASP A 325 -3.27 -29.24 -9.07
CA ASP A 325 -2.99 -28.77 -7.71
C ASP A 325 -1.60 -28.10 -7.70
N ILE A 326 -1.56 -26.80 -8.02
CA ILE A 326 -0.35 -25.98 -8.05
C ILE A 326 0.33 -26.05 -6.69
N ARG A 327 1.65 -26.24 -6.69
CA ARG A 327 2.52 -26.30 -5.50
C ARG A 327 3.33 -25.03 -5.36
N PHE A 328 3.88 -24.79 -4.18
CA PHE A 328 4.72 -23.63 -3.94
C PHE A 328 5.93 -23.55 -4.89
N ASN A 329 6.61 -24.65 -5.19
CA ASN A 329 7.71 -24.64 -6.16
C ASN A 329 7.29 -24.55 -7.64
N HIS A 330 5.98 -24.48 -7.94
CA HIS A 330 5.43 -24.32 -9.30
C HIS A 330 5.14 -22.85 -9.67
N ILE A 331 5.49 -21.89 -8.82
CA ILE A 331 5.43 -20.45 -9.14
C ILE A 331 6.84 -19.88 -9.29
N GLN A 332 6.94 -18.70 -9.90
CA GLN A 332 8.14 -17.88 -9.93
C GLN A 332 7.78 -16.45 -9.51
N VAL A 333 8.62 -15.84 -8.68
CA VAL A 333 8.44 -14.51 -8.08
C VAL A 333 9.69 -13.64 -8.25
N ILE A 334 9.51 -12.32 -8.10
CA ILE A 334 10.61 -11.37 -7.98
C ILE A 334 11.00 -11.22 -6.52
N GLY A 335 12.30 -11.25 -6.27
CA GLY A 335 12.92 -10.88 -5.01
C GLY A 335 13.73 -9.59 -5.12
N THR A 336 13.97 -8.94 -3.99
CA THR A 336 14.89 -7.80 -3.90
C THR A 336 16.15 -8.16 -3.12
N HIS A 337 17.31 -7.87 -3.71
CA HIS A 337 18.61 -7.95 -3.05
C HIS A 337 18.75 -6.75 -2.10
N ASN A 338 19.44 -6.91 -0.96
CA ASN A 338 19.61 -5.87 0.07
C ASN A 338 18.32 -5.06 0.35
N SER A 339 17.21 -5.75 0.59
CA SER A 339 15.85 -5.20 0.50
C SER A 339 15.55 -4.00 1.41
N TYR A 340 16.38 -3.82 2.44
CA TYR A 340 16.26 -2.81 3.47
C TYR A 340 17.10 -1.56 3.17
N HIS A 341 17.98 -1.59 2.17
CA HIS A 341 19.08 -0.64 1.99
C HIS A 341 18.61 0.80 1.68
N ARG A 342 19.30 1.76 2.31
CA ARG A 342 19.17 3.22 2.12
C ARG A 342 20.51 3.78 1.66
N GLU A 343 20.51 4.66 0.64
CA GLU A 343 21.73 5.30 0.15
C GLU A 343 22.29 6.22 1.24
N VAL A 344 23.57 6.01 1.59
CA VAL A 344 24.30 6.84 2.57
C VAL A 344 24.12 8.33 2.32
N SER A 345 23.98 9.13 3.39
CA SER A 345 23.69 10.55 3.23
C SER A 345 24.86 11.30 2.57
N LEU A 346 24.57 12.46 1.97
CA LEU A 346 25.58 13.32 1.36
C LEU A 346 26.68 13.78 2.34
N ALA A 347 26.40 13.74 3.65
CA ALA A 347 27.39 14.07 4.70
C ALA A 347 28.31 12.87 5.03
N GLU A 348 27.80 11.64 4.91
CA GLU A 348 28.54 10.39 5.15
C GLU A 348 29.37 9.98 3.93
N ARG A 349 28.88 10.30 2.73
CA ARG A 349 29.46 9.91 1.43
C ARG A 349 30.98 10.09 1.29
N PRO A 350 31.63 11.20 1.72
CA PRO A 350 33.08 11.34 1.61
C PRO A 350 33.89 10.38 2.50
N VAL A 351 33.28 9.88 3.59
CA VAL A 351 33.86 8.83 4.44
C VAL A 351 33.56 7.47 3.83
N PHE A 352 32.34 7.25 3.35
CA PHE A 352 31.93 6.02 2.68
C PHE A 352 32.84 5.70 1.47
N GLU A 353 32.99 6.64 0.54
CA GLU A 353 33.85 6.54 -0.67
C GLU A 353 35.33 6.29 -0.36
N LYS A 354 35.77 6.51 0.89
CA LYS A 354 37.15 6.30 1.33
C LYS A 354 37.40 4.90 1.89
N TYR A 355 36.38 4.23 2.44
CA TYR A 355 36.54 2.99 3.19
C TYR A 355 35.79 1.79 2.62
N VAL A 356 34.73 2.02 1.82
CA VAL A 356 33.96 0.96 1.16
C VAL A 356 34.43 0.81 -0.30
N PRO A 357 34.79 -0.40 -0.76
CA PRO A 357 35.16 -0.65 -2.16
C PRO A 357 33.90 -0.62 -3.05
N SER A 358 34.08 -0.15 -4.29
CA SER A 358 32.97 0.06 -5.26
C SER A 358 31.77 0.81 -4.63
N PRO A 359 31.99 1.98 -3.99
CA PRO A 359 30.92 2.69 -3.29
C PRO A 359 29.73 3.03 -4.20
N GLU A 360 29.96 3.12 -5.50
CA GLU A 360 28.94 3.31 -6.52
C GLU A 360 27.85 2.22 -6.57
N ASP A 361 28.17 0.97 -6.23
CA ASP A 361 27.19 -0.12 -6.20
C ASP A 361 26.09 0.13 -5.15
N TYR A 362 26.36 0.94 -4.13
CA TYR A 362 25.43 1.30 -3.04
C TYR A 362 24.65 2.60 -3.29
N TYR A 363 24.71 3.17 -4.51
CA TYR A 363 23.98 4.39 -4.84
C TYR A 363 22.54 4.11 -5.32
N TYR A 364 21.78 3.46 -4.45
CA TYR A 364 20.35 3.16 -4.61
C TYR A 364 19.63 3.11 -3.24
N SER A 365 18.31 3.11 -3.26
CA SER A 365 17.50 2.94 -2.04
C SER A 365 16.26 2.13 -2.35
N HIS A 366 15.92 1.20 -1.47
CA HIS A 366 14.64 0.51 -1.53
C HIS A 366 13.50 1.37 -0.96
N ALA A 367 12.27 1.01 -1.30
CA ALA A 367 11.09 1.47 -0.56
C ALA A 367 10.98 0.66 0.74
N GLU A 368 10.16 1.11 1.70
CA GLU A 368 9.78 0.29 2.86
C GLU A 368 9.23 -1.09 2.40
N LEU A 369 9.41 -2.13 3.23
CA LEU A 369 9.15 -3.52 2.80
C LEU A 369 7.69 -3.74 2.39
N ASP A 370 6.75 -3.06 3.05
CA ASP A 370 5.32 -3.06 2.74
C ASP A 370 5.02 -2.40 1.37
N ASN A 371 5.75 -1.36 1.00
CA ASN A 371 5.63 -0.66 -0.28
C ASN A 371 6.23 -1.50 -1.43
N GLN A 372 7.26 -2.30 -1.17
CA GLN A 372 7.79 -3.27 -2.12
C GLN A 372 6.77 -4.40 -2.39
N LEU A 373 6.12 -4.91 -1.32
CA LEU A 373 5.02 -5.87 -1.41
C LEU A 373 3.84 -5.32 -2.22
N GLU A 374 3.35 -4.13 -1.87
CA GLU A 374 2.13 -3.54 -2.44
C GLU A 374 2.33 -2.99 -3.86
N TYR A 375 3.35 -2.14 -4.06
CA TYR A 375 3.48 -1.32 -5.28
C TYR A 375 4.52 -1.84 -6.27
N GLN A 376 5.53 -2.58 -5.81
CA GLN A 376 6.56 -3.16 -6.68
C GLN A 376 6.28 -4.63 -7.05
N SER A 377 5.30 -5.27 -6.40
CA SER A 377 4.91 -6.68 -6.64
C SER A 377 6.03 -7.69 -6.32
N VAL A 378 6.90 -7.34 -5.37
CA VAL A 378 7.98 -8.21 -4.86
C VAL A 378 7.38 -9.25 -3.90
N ARG A 379 7.84 -10.50 -3.95
CA ARG A 379 7.44 -11.57 -3.01
C ARG A 379 8.63 -12.32 -2.41
N SER A 380 9.86 -11.82 -2.58
CA SER A 380 11.02 -12.26 -1.80
C SER A 380 11.84 -11.07 -1.33
N PHE A 381 12.37 -11.14 -0.11
CA PHE A 381 13.24 -10.11 0.46
C PHE A 381 14.54 -10.72 0.93
N GLU A 382 15.57 -9.90 1.06
CA GLU A 382 16.89 -10.26 1.54
C GLU A 382 17.31 -9.26 2.62
N LEU A 383 17.63 -9.79 3.79
CA LEU A 383 17.96 -9.04 5.00
C LEU A 383 19.31 -9.49 5.53
N ASP A 384 20.26 -8.56 5.56
CA ASP A 384 21.56 -8.74 6.17
C ASP A 384 21.40 -8.72 7.69
N LEU A 385 21.85 -9.76 8.38
CA LEU A 385 21.74 -9.87 9.82
C LEU A 385 23.12 -9.70 10.47
N HIS A 386 23.20 -8.78 11.43
CA HIS A 386 24.38 -8.49 12.24
C HIS A 386 24.11 -8.79 13.73
N SER A 387 24.89 -9.68 14.34
CA SER A 387 24.67 -10.12 15.74
C SER A 387 24.88 -8.97 16.74
N ASP A 388 23.87 -8.71 17.58
CA ASP A 388 23.98 -7.81 18.74
C ASP A 388 23.12 -8.31 19.93
N GLU A 389 23.60 -9.33 20.63
CA GLU A 389 22.89 -10.00 21.74
C GLU A 389 22.52 -9.10 22.93
N LYS A 390 23.10 -7.89 23.02
CA LYS A 390 22.93 -6.97 24.16
C LYS A 390 22.34 -5.61 23.78
N GLY A 391 22.37 -5.24 22.51
CA GLY A 391 22.07 -3.90 22.04
C GLY A 391 23.26 -2.95 22.23
N GLY A 392 23.47 -2.10 21.24
CA GLY A 392 24.47 -1.03 21.25
C GLY A 392 25.86 -1.44 20.76
N LEU A 393 26.06 -2.65 20.23
CA LEU A 393 27.35 -3.04 19.64
C LEU A 393 27.73 -2.10 18.49
N TYR A 394 26.75 -1.76 17.65
CA TYR A 394 26.90 -0.91 16.47
C TYR A 394 26.57 0.58 16.71
N TYR A 395 26.55 1.03 17.97
CA TYR A 395 26.23 2.42 18.30
C TYR A 395 27.36 3.16 19.06
N PRO A 396 27.69 4.41 18.66
CA PRO A 396 27.35 5.03 17.39
C PRO A 396 28.20 4.42 16.27
N PRO A 397 27.66 4.22 15.05
CA PRO A 397 28.45 3.69 13.95
C PRO A 397 29.61 4.64 13.60
N VAL A 398 30.78 4.09 13.28
CA VAL A 398 32.01 4.89 13.12
C VAL A 398 31.87 6.01 12.09
N ILE A 399 31.10 5.80 11.01
CA ILE A 399 30.93 6.77 9.93
C ILE A 399 30.33 8.10 10.40
N TRP A 400 29.48 8.09 11.42
CA TRP A 400 28.93 9.31 12.03
C TRP A 400 30.00 10.12 12.73
N THR A 401 30.91 9.45 13.44
CA THR A 401 32.04 10.08 14.13
C THR A 401 33.02 10.66 13.11
N LEU A 402 33.36 9.89 12.07
CA LEU A 402 34.29 10.32 11.02
C LEU A 402 33.74 11.45 10.13
N SER A 403 32.41 11.52 9.98
CA SER A 403 31.71 12.58 9.23
C SER A 403 31.33 13.80 10.10
N ASN A 404 31.74 13.82 11.39
CA ASN A 404 31.39 14.85 12.37
C ASN A 404 29.88 15.11 12.51
N LEU A 405 29.05 14.06 12.44
CA LEU A 405 27.61 14.21 12.59
C LEU A 405 27.20 14.50 14.05
N THR A 406 26.08 15.19 14.17
CA THR A 406 25.41 15.51 15.43
C THR A 406 24.05 14.82 15.48
N ASN A 407 23.41 14.73 16.65
CA ASN A 407 22.06 14.15 16.79
C ASN A 407 20.98 14.83 15.92
N THR A 408 21.24 16.02 15.37
CA THR A 408 20.35 16.74 14.43
C THR A 408 20.72 16.55 12.97
N SER A 409 21.78 15.80 12.67
CA SER A 409 22.30 15.58 11.31
C SER A 409 22.65 14.11 11.02
N THR A 410 22.31 13.17 11.92
CA THR A 410 22.33 11.73 11.62
C THR A 410 21.14 11.38 10.72
N PRO A 411 21.24 10.38 9.82
CA PRO A 411 20.13 10.01 8.93
C PRO A 411 18.88 9.52 9.67
N TYR A 412 19.07 8.91 10.84
CA TYR A 412 18.01 8.36 11.69
C TYR A 412 18.33 8.51 13.19
N ASP A 413 17.36 8.14 14.06
CA ASP A 413 17.56 8.06 15.51
C ASP A 413 18.31 6.78 15.91
N GLY A 414 19.64 6.88 16.02
CA GLY A 414 20.51 5.77 16.41
C GLY A 414 20.23 5.16 17.79
N ASN A 415 19.36 5.75 18.63
CA ASN A 415 18.92 5.07 19.85
C ASN A 415 18.18 3.75 19.56
N VAL A 416 17.71 3.52 18.33
CA VAL A 416 17.19 2.21 17.89
C VAL A 416 18.22 1.09 18.06
N LEU A 417 19.49 1.34 17.73
CA LEU A 417 20.58 0.36 17.81
C LEU A 417 20.98 0.04 19.26
N LYS A 418 20.67 0.91 20.23
CA LYS A 418 20.97 0.69 21.66
C LYS A 418 20.01 -0.26 22.36
N ARG A 419 18.84 -0.57 21.77
CA ARG A 419 17.72 -1.16 22.50
C ARG A 419 18.10 -2.57 23.00
N PRO A 420 18.18 -2.81 24.32
CA PRO A 420 18.58 -4.10 24.84
C PRO A 420 17.41 -5.10 24.76
N GLY A 421 17.25 -5.69 23.57
CA GLY A 421 16.58 -6.95 23.33
C GLY A 421 15.11 -6.91 22.87
N ILE A 422 14.85 -7.40 21.65
CA ILE A 422 13.86 -8.49 21.46
C ILE A 422 14.46 -9.66 20.63
N LYS A 423 15.52 -9.43 19.85
CA LYS A 423 16.85 -9.58 20.46
C LYS A 423 18.00 -8.95 19.68
N ALA A 424 18.53 -9.62 18.66
CA ALA A 424 19.97 -9.68 18.40
C ALA A 424 20.36 -9.69 16.91
N SER A 425 19.54 -9.12 16.03
CA SER A 425 19.96 -8.84 14.66
C SER A 425 19.63 -7.40 14.27
N CYS A 426 20.67 -6.59 14.10
CA CYS A 426 20.58 -5.33 13.36
C CYS A 426 20.55 -5.63 11.87
N VAL A 427 19.90 -4.76 11.09
CA VAL A 427 19.74 -4.93 9.64
C VAL A 427 20.26 -3.69 8.92
N PHE A 428 21.44 -3.84 8.32
CA PHE A 428 22.19 -2.86 7.56
C PHE A 428 23.27 -3.60 6.75
N HIS A 429 23.94 -2.96 5.77
CA HIS A 429 24.72 -3.70 4.76
C HIS A 429 26.22 -3.85 5.09
N VAL A 430 26.87 -2.81 5.63
CA VAL A 430 28.30 -2.84 6.01
C VAL A 430 28.47 -2.33 7.44
N THR A 431 29.13 -3.13 8.29
CA THR A 431 29.41 -2.76 9.68
C THR A 431 30.12 -1.40 9.75
N ASP A 432 29.55 -0.51 10.57
CA ASP A 432 30.01 0.87 10.86
C ASP A 432 30.05 1.87 9.71
N PHE A 433 29.98 1.43 8.44
CA PHE A 433 30.09 2.29 7.27
C PHE A 433 28.81 2.44 6.46
N ASP A 434 27.90 1.48 6.52
CA ASP A 434 26.61 1.56 5.83
C ASP A 434 25.47 1.15 6.78
N PRO A 435 25.17 1.97 7.80
CA PRO A 435 24.31 1.58 8.92
C PRO A 435 22.84 2.00 8.71
N ASP A 436 22.46 2.58 7.56
CA ASP A 436 21.11 3.08 7.32
C ASP A 436 20.22 2.03 6.62
N SER A 437 18.92 2.07 6.94
CA SER A 437 17.98 1.01 6.63
C SER A 437 16.53 1.49 6.74
N VAL A 438 15.64 0.91 5.93
CA VAL A 438 14.17 1.05 6.10
C VAL A 438 13.71 0.48 7.46
N CYS A 439 14.48 -0.46 8.03
CA CYS A 439 14.17 -1.10 9.30
C CYS A 439 15.46 -1.55 10.01
N HIS A 440 15.92 -0.78 11.01
CA HIS A 440 17.24 -0.99 11.64
C HIS A 440 17.33 -2.24 12.55
N THR A 441 16.21 -2.86 12.92
CA THR A 441 16.19 -4.13 13.67
C THR A 441 15.41 -5.19 12.91
N PHE A 442 15.86 -6.44 12.98
CA PHE A 442 15.22 -7.57 12.29
C PHE A 442 13.74 -7.69 12.66
N ILE A 443 13.40 -7.55 13.94
CA ILE A 443 12.01 -7.59 14.41
C ILE A 443 11.17 -6.43 13.88
N ASP A 444 11.72 -5.23 13.66
CA ASP A 444 10.97 -4.14 13.05
C ASP A 444 10.74 -4.40 11.55
N CYS A 445 11.70 -5.01 10.84
CA CYS A 445 11.49 -5.52 9.47
C CYS A 445 10.37 -6.58 9.43
N LEU A 446 10.42 -7.56 10.34
CA LEU A 446 9.40 -8.62 10.45
C LEU A 446 8.00 -8.05 10.75
N LYS A 447 7.90 -6.99 11.55
CA LYS A 447 6.61 -6.31 11.82
C LYS A 447 6.05 -5.59 10.59
N GLN A 448 6.88 -4.94 9.77
CA GLN A 448 6.41 -4.36 8.50
C GLN A 448 5.79 -5.44 7.60
N LEU A 449 6.54 -6.54 7.40
CA LEU A 449 6.10 -7.70 6.59
C LEU A 449 4.82 -8.32 7.16
N LYS A 450 4.74 -8.50 8.49
CA LYS A 450 3.57 -9.05 9.17
C LYS A 450 2.33 -8.18 8.98
N SER A 451 2.46 -6.86 9.16
CA SER A 451 1.35 -5.92 8.99
C SER A 451 0.72 -6.00 7.60
N TRP A 452 1.56 -6.07 6.56
CA TRP A 452 1.06 -6.25 5.18
C TRP A 452 0.49 -7.66 4.94
N SER A 453 1.13 -8.71 5.46
CA SER A 453 0.71 -10.11 5.31
C SER A 453 -0.67 -10.37 5.95
N ASP A 454 -0.88 -9.89 7.18
CA ASP A 454 -2.15 -9.98 7.91
C ASP A 454 -3.28 -9.25 7.17
N ALA A 455 -2.98 -8.14 6.48
CA ALA A 455 -3.92 -7.41 5.64
C ALA A 455 -4.20 -8.10 4.28
N ASN A 456 -3.29 -8.96 3.80
CA ASN A 456 -3.34 -9.61 2.49
C ASN A 456 -3.31 -11.15 2.56
N PRO A 457 -4.15 -11.82 3.36
CA PRO A 457 -4.01 -13.25 3.74
C PRO A 457 -4.14 -14.27 2.59
N ARG A 458 -4.31 -13.82 1.35
CA ARG A 458 -4.36 -14.67 0.14
C ARG A 458 -3.10 -14.58 -0.72
N HIS A 459 -2.12 -13.76 -0.37
CA HIS A 459 -0.86 -13.63 -1.10
C HIS A 459 -0.17 -15.00 -1.31
N VAL A 460 0.59 -15.16 -2.40
CA VAL A 460 1.50 -16.31 -2.55
C VAL A 460 2.56 -16.28 -1.45
N PRO A 461 3.17 -17.41 -1.05
CA PRO A 461 4.19 -17.41 -0.01
C PRO A 461 5.27 -16.35 -0.26
N ILE A 462 5.60 -15.59 0.79
CA ILE A 462 6.71 -14.63 0.76
C ILE A 462 7.96 -15.35 1.27
N THR A 463 9.07 -15.21 0.57
CA THR A 463 10.36 -15.77 1.00
C THR A 463 11.27 -14.69 1.57
N ILE A 464 11.96 -14.99 2.67
CA ILE A 464 12.91 -14.08 3.30
C ILE A 464 14.26 -14.79 3.33
N ASP A 465 15.19 -14.24 2.56
CA ASP A 465 16.60 -14.56 2.52
C ASP A 465 17.31 -13.80 3.65
N LEU A 466 18.22 -14.48 4.34
CA LEU A 466 18.92 -13.96 5.52
C LEU A 466 20.43 -14.13 5.31
N GLU A 467 21.13 -13.07 4.90
CA GLU A 467 22.59 -13.11 4.83
C GLU A 467 23.16 -12.84 6.22
N LEU A 468 23.80 -13.85 6.82
CA LEU A 468 24.48 -13.70 8.10
C LEU A 468 25.84 -13.05 7.86
N LYS A 469 25.98 -11.78 8.23
CA LYS A 469 27.18 -10.99 7.96
C LYS A 469 28.31 -11.36 8.93
N THR A 470 29.55 -11.21 8.45
CA THR A 470 30.77 -11.55 9.19
C THR A 470 31.91 -10.56 8.94
N ASP A 471 31.60 -9.28 8.78
CA ASP A 471 32.54 -8.19 8.56
C ASP A 471 32.74 -7.33 9.82
N ALA A 472 33.91 -6.68 9.91
CA ALA A 472 34.26 -5.71 10.94
C ALA A 472 35.37 -4.75 10.46
N PRO A 473 35.19 -4.06 9.31
CA PRO A 473 36.25 -3.30 8.65
C PRO A 473 36.72 -2.08 9.45
N ALA A 474 35.86 -1.53 10.31
CA ALA A 474 36.11 -0.30 11.07
C ALA A 474 36.94 -0.47 12.35
N CYS A 475 37.31 -1.70 12.74
CA CYS A 475 38.01 -1.99 14.00
C CYS A 475 39.24 -1.09 14.25
N GLN A 476 40.09 -0.86 13.23
CA GLN A 476 41.29 -0.04 13.35
C GLN A 476 41.01 1.47 13.50
N LEU A 477 39.75 1.89 13.32
CA LEU A 477 39.29 3.28 13.37
C LEU A 477 38.43 3.54 14.63
N GLY A 478 38.32 2.57 15.54
CA GLY A 478 37.50 2.65 16.74
C GLY A 478 36.05 2.21 16.57
N GLY A 479 35.70 1.61 15.41
CA GLY A 479 34.44 0.89 15.23
C GLY A 479 34.49 -0.52 15.83
N VAL A 480 33.49 -1.34 15.49
CA VAL A 480 33.34 -2.71 15.96
C VAL A 480 34.52 -3.58 15.49
N CYS A 481 35.05 -4.36 16.43
CA CYS A 481 36.15 -5.29 16.19
C CYS A 481 35.69 -6.74 16.05
N PRO A 482 36.48 -7.59 15.36
CA PRO A 482 36.23 -9.03 15.27
C PRO A 482 35.97 -9.65 16.65
N GLY A 483 34.91 -10.44 16.72
CA GLY A 483 34.24 -10.76 17.97
C GLY A 483 32.83 -11.19 17.66
N GLU A 484 31.83 -10.51 18.20
CA GLU A 484 30.43 -10.85 17.93
C GLU A 484 30.03 -10.63 16.47
N ALA A 485 30.39 -9.49 15.87
CA ALA A 485 30.08 -9.15 14.49
C ALA A 485 30.61 -10.14 13.42
N THR A 486 31.59 -10.98 13.78
CA THR A 486 32.27 -11.89 12.85
C THR A 486 32.15 -13.37 13.23
N ASN A 487 31.48 -13.70 14.34
CA ASN A 487 31.48 -15.06 14.91
C ASN A 487 30.06 -15.53 15.24
N TRP A 488 29.42 -16.17 14.26
CA TRP A 488 28.16 -16.87 14.46
C TRP A 488 28.38 -18.14 15.29
N THR A 489 27.45 -18.41 16.20
CA THR A 489 27.43 -19.61 17.02
C THR A 489 26.04 -20.22 16.96
N LEU A 490 25.89 -21.53 17.21
CA LEU A 490 24.57 -22.16 17.21
C LEU A 490 23.55 -21.42 18.11
N PRO A 491 23.87 -20.99 19.35
CA PRO A 491 22.96 -20.16 20.14
C PRO A 491 22.47 -18.88 19.45
N ARG A 492 23.34 -18.18 18.70
CA ARG A 492 22.98 -16.97 17.95
C ARG A 492 22.07 -17.29 16.76
N LEU A 493 22.36 -18.36 16.03
CA LEU A 493 21.52 -18.83 14.92
C LEU A 493 20.13 -19.27 15.41
N LEU A 494 20.04 -19.93 16.57
CA LEU A 494 18.74 -20.27 17.20
C LEU A 494 18.04 -19.06 17.83
N ASN A 495 18.74 -17.95 17.99
CA ASN A 495 18.12 -16.71 18.39
C ASN A 495 17.38 -16.05 17.20
N VAL A 496 17.87 -16.21 15.96
CA VAL A 496 17.14 -15.81 14.74
C VAL A 496 15.80 -16.57 14.65
N ASP A 497 15.78 -17.89 14.90
CA ASP A 497 14.54 -18.67 15.03
C ASP A 497 13.59 -18.07 16.09
N ALA A 498 14.12 -17.73 17.26
CA ALA A 498 13.32 -17.18 18.36
C ALA A 498 12.72 -15.80 18.02
N GLU A 499 13.46 -14.96 17.29
CA GLU A 499 12.97 -13.66 16.84
C GLU A 499 11.87 -13.79 15.79
N ILE A 500 12.04 -14.69 14.80
CA ILE A 500 10.99 -15.02 13.83
C ILE A 500 9.73 -15.49 14.55
N LEU A 501 9.86 -16.43 15.48
CA LEU A 501 8.74 -16.98 16.27
C LEU A 501 8.14 -15.99 17.27
N SER A 502 8.83 -14.89 17.60
CA SER A 502 8.29 -13.82 18.45
C SER A 502 7.30 -12.91 17.69
N VAL A 503 7.43 -12.82 16.37
CA VAL A 503 6.58 -12.00 15.49
C VAL A 503 5.55 -12.85 14.75
N PHE A 504 5.96 -14.01 14.22
CA PHE A 504 5.12 -14.90 13.43
C PHE A 504 4.78 -16.19 14.19
N PRO A 505 3.50 -16.49 14.43
CA PRO A 505 3.07 -17.80 14.91
C PRO A 505 3.37 -18.87 13.84
N LYS A 506 3.60 -20.12 14.25
CA LYS A 506 4.07 -21.20 13.36
C LYS A 506 3.12 -21.47 12.19
N GLU A 507 1.84 -21.17 12.36
CA GLU A 507 0.79 -21.35 11.36
C GLU A 507 0.91 -20.34 10.20
N GLN A 508 1.54 -19.18 10.43
CA GLN A 508 1.90 -18.20 9.40
C GLN A 508 3.25 -18.49 8.74
N LEU A 509 3.91 -19.60 9.10
CA LEU A 509 5.20 -20.00 8.55
C LEU A 509 5.08 -21.24 7.65
N ILE A 510 6.06 -21.39 6.77
CA ILE A 510 6.45 -22.62 6.12
C ILE A 510 7.82 -22.97 6.70
N ARG A 511 7.88 -23.99 7.56
CA ARG A 511 9.12 -24.43 8.23
C ARG A 511 9.60 -25.77 7.64
N PRO A 512 10.87 -26.16 7.85
CA PRO A 512 11.39 -27.47 7.44
C PRO A 512 10.53 -28.65 7.89
N ASP A 513 10.01 -28.61 9.13
CA ASP A 513 9.14 -29.67 9.67
C ASP A 513 7.81 -29.83 8.91
N ASP A 514 7.27 -28.75 8.31
CA ASP A 514 5.97 -28.75 7.64
C ASP A 514 6.07 -29.35 6.21
N VAL A 515 7.28 -29.27 5.63
CA VAL A 515 7.63 -29.90 4.35
C VAL A 515 8.02 -31.37 4.57
N ARG A 516 8.87 -31.66 5.56
CA ARG A 516 9.42 -32.99 5.84
C ARG A 516 8.33 -34.01 6.18
N LYS A 517 8.49 -35.26 5.75
CA LYS A 517 7.59 -36.38 6.03
C LYS A 517 8.19 -37.33 7.07
N ASN A 518 7.32 -38.00 7.82
CA ASN A 518 7.73 -38.92 8.88
C ASN A 518 8.63 -40.03 8.32
N GLY A 519 9.80 -40.22 8.92
CA GLY A 519 10.78 -41.23 8.51
C GLY A 519 11.67 -40.84 7.32
N LEU A 520 11.48 -39.67 6.71
CA LEU A 520 12.30 -39.17 5.59
C LEU A 520 13.16 -37.98 5.99
N THR A 521 14.25 -37.77 5.25
CA THR A 521 14.96 -36.48 5.26
C THR A 521 14.11 -35.40 4.57
N LEU A 522 14.43 -34.13 4.81
CA LEU A 522 13.81 -32.99 4.14
C LEU A 522 13.99 -33.08 2.63
N GLU A 523 15.20 -33.43 2.17
CA GLU A 523 15.46 -33.71 0.75
C GLU A 523 14.58 -34.84 0.20
N GLN A 524 14.58 -36.01 0.83
CA GLN A 524 13.74 -37.13 0.40
C GLN A 524 12.25 -36.73 0.36
N SER A 525 11.82 -35.85 1.26
CA SER A 525 10.45 -35.34 1.31
C SER A 525 10.11 -34.45 0.10
N VAL A 526 10.97 -33.49 -0.27
CA VAL A 526 10.72 -32.65 -1.46
C VAL A 526 10.85 -33.45 -2.76
N LEU A 527 11.81 -34.37 -2.86
CA LEU A 527 12.02 -35.17 -4.07
C LEU A 527 10.93 -36.23 -4.29
N GLN A 528 10.40 -36.86 -3.24
CA GLN A 528 9.41 -37.94 -3.36
C GLN A 528 7.96 -37.46 -3.29
N HIS A 529 7.69 -36.36 -2.58
CA HIS A 529 6.32 -35.90 -2.33
C HIS A 529 6.03 -34.48 -2.85
N GLY A 530 7.05 -33.73 -3.26
CA GLY A 530 6.96 -32.34 -3.70
C GLY A 530 6.63 -31.36 -2.57
N TRP A 531 6.79 -30.06 -2.86
CA TRP A 531 6.45 -28.98 -1.93
C TRP A 531 4.95 -28.91 -1.62
N PRO A 532 4.53 -28.29 -0.49
CA PRO A 532 3.12 -28.07 -0.16
C PRO A 532 2.32 -27.43 -1.31
N LYS A 533 1.02 -27.75 -1.38
CA LYS A 533 0.14 -27.16 -2.40
C LYS A 533 -0.02 -25.67 -2.09
N LEU A 534 0.06 -24.83 -3.12
CA LEU A 534 0.03 -23.38 -3.00
C LEU A 534 -1.17 -22.91 -2.16
N LYS A 535 -2.35 -23.49 -2.40
CA LYS A 535 -3.60 -23.16 -1.68
C LYS A 535 -3.54 -23.38 -0.16
N ASP A 536 -2.68 -24.29 0.31
CA ASP A 536 -2.56 -24.65 1.74
C ASP A 536 -1.54 -23.76 2.48
N VAL A 537 -0.69 -23.03 1.73
CA VAL A 537 0.40 -22.18 2.25
C VAL A 537 0.32 -20.70 1.84
N ARG A 538 -0.80 -20.25 1.23
CA ARG A 538 -1.07 -18.83 1.03
C ARG A 538 -1.07 -18.05 2.35
N GLY A 539 -0.68 -16.79 2.31
CA GLY A 539 -0.61 -15.94 3.51
C GLY A 539 0.50 -16.33 4.50
N ARG A 540 1.50 -17.10 4.06
CA ARG A 540 2.62 -17.57 4.91
C ARG A 540 3.98 -17.08 4.42
N LEU A 541 4.95 -17.10 5.32
CA LEU A 541 6.34 -16.74 5.07
C LEU A 541 7.26 -17.97 5.20
N MET A 542 8.31 -18.01 4.39
CA MET A 542 9.41 -18.99 4.48
C MET A 542 10.73 -18.24 4.67
N PHE A 543 11.56 -18.68 5.61
CA PHE A 543 12.87 -18.09 5.87
C PHE A 543 13.98 -19.03 5.44
N PHE A 544 15.06 -18.52 4.85
CA PHE A 544 16.28 -19.29 4.58
C PHE A 544 17.54 -18.44 4.77
N PHE A 545 18.68 -19.08 5.02
CA PHE A 545 19.98 -18.42 5.08
C PHE A 545 20.62 -18.35 3.69
N ASP A 546 21.15 -17.19 3.30
CA ASP A 546 21.83 -17.00 2.00
C ASP A 546 23.17 -17.72 1.94
N ASN A 547 23.92 -17.68 3.05
CA ASN A 547 25.36 -17.93 3.09
C ASN A 547 25.76 -19.24 2.40
N ASP A 548 26.80 -19.19 1.57
CA ASP A 548 27.23 -20.34 0.79
C ASP A 548 27.66 -21.53 1.67
N PRO A 549 27.24 -22.77 1.32
CA PRO A 549 27.60 -23.96 2.08
C PRO A 549 29.10 -24.22 2.02
N LYS A 550 29.75 -24.25 3.20
CA LYS A 550 31.17 -24.57 3.38
C LYS A 550 31.31 -25.86 4.21
N PRO A 551 31.06 -27.05 3.62
CA PRO A 551 31.01 -28.32 4.37
C PRO A 551 32.35 -28.74 4.98
N THR A 552 33.46 -28.10 4.58
CA THR A 552 34.79 -28.27 5.14
C THR A 552 35.06 -27.37 6.35
N ASP A 553 34.19 -26.40 6.64
CA ASP A 553 34.27 -25.48 7.78
C ASP A 553 33.13 -25.75 8.77
N PRO A 554 33.41 -26.44 9.90
CA PRO A 554 32.41 -26.76 10.91
C PRO A 554 31.89 -25.53 11.68
N ASN A 555 32.52 -24.36 11.51
CA ASN A 555 32.06 -23.09 12.08
C ASN A 555 31.27 -22.25 11.07
N SER A 556 31.09 -22.73 9.83
CA SER A 556 30.22 -22.04 8.87
C SER A 556 28.76 -22.09 9.34
N PRO A 557 27.94 -21.06 9.06
CA PRO A 557 26.59 -20.96 9.62
C PRO A 557 25.70 -22.18 9.34
N ARG A 558 25.81 -22.77 8.14
CA ARG A 558 25.10 -24.00 7.78
C ARG A 558 25.48 -25.17 8.70
N GLU A 559 26.76 -25.50 8.81
CA GLU A 559 27.21 -26.67 9.57
C GLU A 559 26.91 -26.50 11.08
N LEU A 560 27.03 -25.28 11.60
CA LEU A 560 26.57 -24.92 12.95
C LEU A 560 25.06 -25.16 13.11
N TYR A 561 24.23 -24.69 12.17
CA TYR A 561 22.77 -24.82 12.26
C TYR A 561 22.28 -26.27 12.10
N LEU A 562 23.00 -27.10 11.34
CA LEU A 562 22.76 -28.54 11.19
C LEU A 562 23.21 -29.36 12.42
N ALA A 563 24.03 -28.79 13.31
CA ALA A 563 24.51 -29.49 14.50
C ALA A 563 23.33 -29.95 15.40
N GLY A 564 23.20 -31.28 15.56
CA GLY A 564 22.10 -31.92 16.28
C GLY A 564 20.75 -31.96 15.54
N ALA A 565 20.67 -31.36 14.34
CA ALA A 565 19.46 -31.30 13.50
C ALA A 565 19.82 -31.44 12.00
N PRO A 566 20.43 -32.57 11.57
CA PRO A 566 21.03 -32.72 10.23
C PRO A 566 20.04 -32.65 9.07
N SER A 567 18.74 -32.71 9.35
CA SER A 567 17.65 -32.54 8.38
C SER A 567 16.67 -31.46 8.85
N LEU A 568 17.19 -30.45 9.55
CA LEU A 568 16.48 -29.30 10.08
C LEU A 568 15.29 -29.65 11.00
N GLN A 569 15.47 -30.67 11.84
CA GLN A 569 14.48 -31.07 12.84
C GLN A 569 14.26 -29.95 13.87
N ASN A 570 13.01 -29.51 14.06
CA ASN A 570 12.61 -28.43 14.97
C ASN A 570 13.26 -27.06 14.68
N ARG A 571 13.83 -26.87 13.50
CA ARG A 571 14.33 -25.58 13.01
C ARG A 571 13.21 -24.77 12.35
N THR A 572 13.39 -23.46 12.25
CA THR A 572 12.44 -22.52 11.65
C THR A 572 12.90 -22.09 10.26
N VAL A 573 14.21 -21.91 10.09
CA VAL A 573 14.86 -21.41 8.87
C VAL A 573 15.37 -22.59 8.03
N PHE A 574 15.36 -22.45 6.71
CA PHE A 574 16.00 -23.39 5.78
C PHE A 574 17.46 -23.01 5.51
N THR A 575 18.30 -23.96 5.15
CA THR A 575 19.70 -23.71 4.76
C THR A 575 19.82 -23.63 3.23
N ASN A 576 20.70 -22.76 2.74
CA ASN A 576 21.28 -22.89 1.40
C ASN A 576 22.13 -24.18 1.38
N ALA A 577 21.62 -25.23 0.76
CA ALA A 577 22.11 -26.59 0.93
C ALA A 577 22.86 -27.12 -0.30
N LEU A 578 23.63 -28.19 -0.09
CA LEU A 578 24.24 -28.96 -1.18
C LEU A 578 23.31 -30.09 -1.60
N GLU A 579 23.12 -30.28 -2.91
CA GLU A 579 22.39 -31.41 -3.48
C GLU A 579 22.88 -32.75 -2.91
N GLY A 580 21.95 -33.61 -2.47
CA GLY A 580 22.25 -34.88 -1.81
C GLY A 580 22.40 -34.80 -0.28
N SER A 581 22.34 -33.60 0.31
CA SER A 581 22.40 -33.43 1.77
C SER A 581 21.03 -33.62 2.42
N PRO A 582 20.93 -34.13 3.67
CA PRO A 582 19.64 -34.38 4.31
C PRO A 582 18.77 -33.12 4.56
N ASP A 583 19.36 -31.93 4.56
CA ASP A 583 18.70 -30.63 4.66
C ASP A 583 18.27 -30.03 3.29
N ALA A 584 18.65 -30.65 2.18
CA ALA A 584 18.52 -30.04 0.86
C ALA A 584 17.06 -29.92 0.39
N ALA A 585 16.51 -28.71 0.52
CA ALA A 585 15.26 -28.29 -0.12
C ALA A 585 15.42 -26.98 -0.89
N PHE A 586 16.18 -26.04 -0.33
CA PHE A 586 16.54 -24.76 -0.94
C PHE A 586 18.01 -24.78 -1.38
N ILE A 587 18.30 -24.19 -2.54
CA ILE A 587 19.66 -24.02 -3.07
C ILE A 587 19.75 -22.63 -3.73
N LYS A 588 20.80 -21.87 -3.40
CA LYS A 588 21.14 -20.62 -4.08
C LYS A 588 22.04 -20.92 -5.29
N HIS A 589 21.70 -20.39 -6.45
CA HIS A 589 22.49 -20.50 -7.67
C HIS A 589 22.53 -19.14 -8.39
N ASN A 590 23.50 -18.31 -8.03
CA ASN A 590 23.49 -16.88 -8.36
C ASN A 590 23.67 -16.54 -9.85
N GLU A 591 24.41 -17.35 -10.61
CA GLU A 591 24.64 -17.14 -12.04
C GLU A 591 23.62 -17.95 -12.87
N PRO A 592 22.70 -17.32 -13.62
CA PRO A 592 21.73 -18.05 -14.43
C PRO A 592 22.15 -18.25 -15.89
N ARG A 593 23.24 -17.65 -16.39
CA ARG A 593 23.58 -17.61 -17.83
C ARG A 593 24.33 -18.86 -18.31
N GLY A 594 24.37 -19.06 -19.62
CA GLY A 594 25.22 -20.08 -20.24
C GLY A 594 24.88 -21.50 -19.82
N ASN A 595 25.87 -22.24 -19.29
CA ASN A 595 25.66 -23.62 -18.85
C ASN A 595 24.77 -23.70 -17.59
N ASP A 596 24.81 -22.68 -16.74
CA ASP A 596 24.09 -22.63 -15.47
C ASP A 596 22.57 -22.55 -15.65
N THR A 597 22.07 -22.02 -16.79
CA THR A 597 20.64 -22.07 -17.14
C THR A 597 20.14 -23.52 -17.15
N ALA A 598 20.91 -24.44 -17.75
CA ALA A 598 20.55 -25.85 -17.84
C ALA A 598 20.68 -26.57 -16.49
N GLU A 599 21.63 -26.16 -15.65
CA GLU A 599 21.84 -26.73 -14.32
C GLU A 599 20.72 -26.32 -13.33
N ILE A 600 20.35 -25.03 -13.32
CA ILE A 600 19.18 -24.56 -12.57
C ILE A 600 17.93 -25.31 -13.04
N GLN A 601 17.71 -25.45 -14.35
CA GLN A 601 16.58 -26.23 -14.87
C GLN A 601 16.61 -27.69 -14.40
N ARG A 602 17.78 -28.32 -14.27
CA ARG A 602 17.94 -29.69 -13.74
C ARG A 602 17.51 -29.76 -12.27
N LEU A 603 18.01 -28.85 -11.44
CA LEU A 603 17.69 -28.78 -10.01
C LEU A 603 16.20 -28.48 -9.77
N VAL A 604 15.65 -27.51 -10.51
CA VAL A 604 14.22 -27.15 -10.49
C VAL A 604 13.34 -28.35 -10.89
N LYS A 605 13.66 -29.05 -11.99
CA LYS A 605 12.93 -30.27 -12.42
C LYS A 605 13.03 -31.41 -11.40
N LYS A 606 14.17 -31.52 -10.69
CA LYS A 606 14.36 -32.53 -9.65
C LYS A 606 13.53 -32.23 -8.39
N GLY A 607 13.20 -30.96 -8.11
CA GLY A 607 12.20 -30.56 -7.12
C GLY A 607 12.69 -29.57 -6.05
N TYR A 608 13.94 -29.13 -6.12
CA TYR A 608 14.47 -28.09 -5.23
C TYR A 608 13.83 -26.73 -5.52
N LEU A 609 13.85 -25.83 -4.53
CA LEU A 609 13.48 -24.43 -4.69
C LEU A 609 14.76 -23.61 -4.86
N ILE A 610 14.87 -22.89 -5.99
CA ILE A 610 16.10 -22.19 -6.38
C ILE A 610 15.92 -20.68 -6.34
N ARG A 611 16.91 -19.98 -5.76
CA ARG A 611 17.11 -18.53 -5.89
C ARG A 611 18.26 -18.25 -6.85
N THR A 612 18.05 -17.29 -7.75
CA THR A 612 19.08 -16.79 -8.68
C THR A 612 19.01 -15.27 -8.78
N ARG A 613 19.99 -14.64 -9.44
CA ARG A 613 20.03 -13.18 -9.67
C ARG A 613 19.59 -12.82 -11.09
N ALA A 614 18.96 -11.65 -11.26
CA ALA A 614 18.69 -11.05 -12.56
C ALA A 614 19.78 -10.07 -13.01
N ASP A 615 20.62 -9.61 -12.08
CA ASP A 615 21.62 -8.56 -12.30
C ASP A 615 22.81 -8.70 -11.34
N VAL A 616 23.97 -8.22 -11.81
CA VAL A 616 25.12 -7.75 -11.01
C VAL A 616 25.03 -6.22 -10.95
N PRO A 617 25.17 -5.55 -9.79
CA PRO A 617 24.52 -4.26 -9.52
C PRO A 617 24.77 -3.18 -10.58
N LEU A 618 25.91 -2.47 -10.58
CA LEU A 618 26.17 -1.49 -11.64
C LEU A 618 26.65 -2.12 -12.95
N ASP A 619 27.32 -3.26 -12.92
CA ASP A 619 27.82 -3.93 -14.14
C ASP A 619 26.70 -4.17 -15.16
N THR A 620 25.51 -4.58 -14.72
CA THR A 620 24.36 -4.79 -15.61
C THR A 620 23.90 -3.47 -16.24
N ILE A 621 23.86 -2.41 -15.43
CA ILE A 621 23.37 -1.08 -15.81
C ILE A 621 24.33 -0.39 -16.78
N LEU A 622 25.62 -0.39 -16.46
CA LEU A 622 26.67 0.27 -17.24
C LEU A 622 26.91 -0.45 -18.58
N ASN A 623 26.88 -1.78 -18.59
CA ASN A 623 26.98 -2.57 -19.82
C ASN A 623 25.66 -2.64 -20.62
N ARG A 624 24.55 -2.08 -20.09
CA ARG A 624 23.22 -2.00 -20.74
C ARG A 624 22.70 -3.36 -21.24
N THR A 625 22.95 -4.42 -20.47
CA THR A 625 22.56 -5.80 -20.81
C THR A 625 21.36 -6.27 -19.99
N THR A 626 20.52 -7.12 -20.58
CA THR A 626 19.42 -7.81 -19.88
C THR A 626 19.60 -9.33 -19.89
N GLU A 627 20.77 -9.83 -20.31
CA GLU A 627 21.03 -11.26 -20.51
C GLU A 627 20.83 -12.09 -19.23
N MET A 628 21.35 -11.62 -18.09
CA MET A 628 21.20 -12.30 -16.81
C MET A 628 19.72 -12.37 -16.39
N ARG A 629 18.95 -11.29 -16.58
CA ARG A 629 17.51 -11.23 -16.31
C ARG A 629 16.71 -12.25 -17.14
N GLU A 630 16.93 -12.28 -18.46
CA GLU A 630 16.20 -13.22 -19.31
C GLU A 630 16.60 -14.67 -18.98
N SER A 631 17.90 -14.93 -18.75
CA SER A 631 18.38 -16.26 -18.35
C SER A 631 17.79 -16.69 -16.99
N ALA A 632 17.66 -15.78 -16.02
CA ALA A 632 17.00 -16.04 -14.73
C ALA A 632 15.49 -16.35 -14.88
N PHE A 633 14.83 -15.66 -15.82
CA PHE A 633 13.44 -15.92 -16.15
C PHE A 633 13.26 -17.27 -16.87
N GLU A 634 14.18 -17.66 -17.76
CA GLU A 634 14.13 -18.91 -18.53
C GLU A 634 14.65 -20.15 -17.77
N SER A 635 15.52 -19.97 -16.77
CA SER A 635 16.04 -21.06 -15.94
C SER A 635 14.98 -21.74 -15.08
N GLY A 636 13.88 -21.03 -14.78
CA GLY A 636 12.81 -21.50 -13.91
C GLY A 636 13.18 -21.52 -12.43
N ALA A 637 14.24 -20.82 -12.00
CA ALA A 637 14.45 -20.54 -10.57
C ALA A 637 13.20 -19.88 -9.97
N GLN A 638 12.70 -20.38 -8.84
CA GLN A 638 11.46 -19.87 -8.24
C GLN A 638 11.59 -18.44 -7.71
N ILE A 639 12.79 -18.05 -7.28
CA ILE A 639 13.08 -16.69 -6.79
C ILE A 639 14.10 -16.05 -7.72
N VAL A 640 13.72 -14.94 -8.36
CA VAL A 640 14.62 -14.13 -9.20
C VAL A 640 14.87 -12.81 -8.51
N SER A 641 16.08 -12.65 -7.96
CA SER A 641 16.45 -11.51 -7.10
C SER A 641 17.11 -10.39 -7.91
N THR A 642 16.85 -9.15 -7.55
CA THR A 642 17.33 -7.95 -8.27
C THR A 642 17.56 -6.77 -7.33
N ASP A 643 18.52 -5.92 -7.65
CA ASP A 643 18.67 -4.59 -7.05
C ASP A 643 17.68 -3.56 -7.67
N PHE A 644 16.99 -3.92 -8.76
CA PHE A 644 16.15 -3.02 -9.58
C PHE A 644 14.74 -3.59 -9.88
N PRO A 645 13.89 -3.80 -8.86
CA PRO A 645 12.50 -4.29 -9.03
C PRO A 645 11.57 -3.30 -9.73
N ALA A 646 11.91 -2.00 -9.76
CA ALA A 646 11.04 -0.92 -10.22
C ALA A 646 11.74 0.05 -11.19
N TRP A 647 10.96 0.54 -12.16
CA TRP A 647 11.37 1.65 -13.02
C TRP A 647 11.71 2.89 -12.19
N GLY A 648 12.78 3.60 -12.56
CA GLY A 648 13.25 4.80 -11.84
C GLY A 648 14.54 4.57 -11.04
N MET A 649 14.79 3.34 -10.58
CA MET A 649 15.89 3.06 -9.64
C MET A 649 17.27 3.20 -10.28
N SER A 650 17.45 2.76 -11.53
CA SER A 650 18.70 2.90 -12.27
C SER A 650 18.81 4.19 -13.09
N SER A 651 17.78 5.03 -13.13
CA SER A 651 17.69 6.17 -14.06
C SER A 651 18.83 7.19 -13.91
N ARG A 652 19.43 7.30 -12.72
CA ARG A 652 20.62 8.14 -12.44
C ARG A 652 21.83 7.79 -13.33
N TRP A 653 21.89 6.56 -13.83
CA TRP A 653 22.94 6.03 -14.71
C TRP A 653 22.58 6.12 -16.20
N GLY A 654 21.50 6.82 -16.56
CA GLY A 654 21.09 7.05 -17.96
C GLY A 654 20.51 5.82 -18.65
N TRP A 655 20.02 4.83 -17.90
CA TRP A 655 19.24 3.72 -18.41
C TRP A 655 18.17 3.30 -17.40
N ASP A 656 16.96 3.10 -17.89
CA ASP A 656 15.88 2.48 -17.13
C ASP A 656 15.97 0.97 -17.32
N TYR A 657 16.58 0.29 -16.36
CA TYR A 657 16.54 -1.16 -16.21
C TYR A 657 15.46 -1.51 -15.18
N VAL A 658 14.93 -2.74 -15.30
CA VAL A 658 14.01 -3.31 -14.32
C VAL A 658 14.00 -4.82 -14.45
N ALA A 659 14.05 -5.55 -13.35
CA ALA A 659 13.70 -6.96 -13.32
C ALA A 659 12.33 -7.13 -12.65
N ARG A 660 11.29 -7.30 -13.48
CA ARG A 660 9.95 -7.65 -13.02
C ARG A 660 9.25 -8.62 -13.95
N LEU A 661 8.25 -9.32 -13.44
CA LEU A 661 7.39 -10.16 -14.26
C LEU A 661 6.54 -9.32 -15.25
N PRO A 662 6.26 -9.85 -16.46
CA PRO A 662 5.32 -9.27 -17.41
C PRO A 662 3.97 -8.92 -16.75
N GLY A 663 3.33 -7.84 -17.19
CA GLY A 663 2.06 -7.38 -16.61
C GLY A 663 2.13 -6.69 -15.23
N ARG A 664 3.28 -6.73 -14.53
CA ARG A 664 3.40 -6.45 -13.07
C ARG A 664 2.55 -7.45 -12.27
N LEU A 665 2.79 -8.72 -12.52
CA LEU A 665 2.29 -9.83 -11.69
C LEU A 665 3.20 -10.00 -10.47
N ALA A 666 2.64 -10.35 -9.32
CA ALA A 666 3.42 -10.70 -8.13
C ALA A 666 4.04 -12.11 -8.23
N ALA A 667 3.37 -13.01 -8.96
CA ALA A 667 3.86 -14.33 -9.29
C ALA A 667 3.41 -14.73 -10.70
N ARG A 668 4.19 -15.59 -11.37
CA ARG A 668 3.78 -16.31 -12.57
C ARG A 668 3.93 -17.82 -12.39
N CYS A 669 3.30 -18.59 -13.26
CA CYS A 669 3.54 -20.03 -13.35
C CYS A 669 5.01 -20.26 -13.73
N ASN A 670 5.68 -21.17 -13.01
CA ASN A 670 7.06 -21.52 -13.27
C ASN A 670 7.22 -22.10 -14.69
N PRO A 671 8.06 -21.53 -15.58
CA PRO A 671 8.12 -21.93 -16.98
C PRO A 671 8.68 -23.35 -17.21
N VAL A 672 9.22 -23.98 -16.16
CA VAL A 672 9.92 -25.27 -16.23
C VAL A 672 9.16 -26.39 -15.50
N THR A 673 8.48 -26.08 -14.39
CA THR A 673 7.82 -27.08 -13.52
C THR A 673 6.33 -26.86 -13.29
N ALA A 674 5.74 -25.75 -13.76
CA ALA A 674 4.30 -25.57 -13.59
C ALA A 674 3.52 -26.62 -14.41
N PRO A 675 2.53 -27.29 -13.80
CA PRO A 675 1.75 -28.31 -14.49
C PRO A 675 0.84 -27.68 -15.54
N GLU A 676 0.48 -28.49 -16.54
CA GLU A 676 -0.50 -28.10 -17.55
C GLU A 676 -1.79 -27.61 -16.88
N GLY A 677 -2.28 -26.45 -17.33
CA GLY A 677 -3.43 -25.76 -16.72
C GLY A 677 -3.12 -24.72 -15.63
N CYS A 678 -1.86 -24.54 -15.22
CA CYS A 678 -1.45 -23.39 -14.41
C CYS A 678 -1.73 -22.07 -15.17
N LYS A 679 -2.22 -21.03 -14.46
CA LYS A 679 -2.54 -19.71 -15.03
C LYS A 679 -2.11 -18.62 -14.06
N ASP A 680 -1.27 -17.69 -14.52
CA ASP A 680 -0.72 -16.60 -13.70
C ASP A 680 -1.80 -15.81 -12.94
N LYS A 681 -2.90 -15.46 -13.62
CA LYS A 681 -4.05 -14.74 -13.04
C LYS A 681 -4.81 -15.48 -11.92
N ASP A 682 -4.52 -16.75 -11.71
CA ASP A 682 -5.10 -17.57 -10.63
C ASP A 682 -4.10 -17.73 -9.45
N LEU A 683 -2.91 -17.12 -9.55
CA LEU A 683 -1.86 -17.14 -8.52
C LEU A 683 -1.98 -15.98 -7.53
N GLU A 684 -2.11 -14.73 -7.97
CA GLU A 684 -2.39 -13.56 -7.12
C GLU A 684 -3.00 -12.42 -7.95
#